data_AF-A0AB72ZFX7-F1
#
_entry.id   AF-A0AB72ZFX7-F1
#
_cell.length_a   1.000
_cell.length_b   1.000
_cell.length_c   1.000
_cell.angle_alpha   90.00
_cell.angle_beta   90.00
_cell.angle_gamma   90.00
#
_symmetry.space_group_name_H-M   'P 1'
#
loop_
_entity.id
_entity.type
_entity.pdbx_description
1 polymer ?
#
loop_
_entity_poly.entity_id
_entity_poly.type
_entity_poly.pdbx_seq_one_letter_code
_entity_poly.pdbx_strand_id
1 'polypeptide(L)'
;MKSRHHLNTRLLPLSILISALIPAAVLAAPSVAIPPPVQDLINQVQSYANAHVISPEQAETLIKRLTVTPEKLKEEEARVKQELAAVEKKQKEANTEIITTSIEKDQFNKALNNKQKAKLAAETVFINANSKQNEAIKAVNKNWSLADENISTKLSVIVNGESKTQAILAEKIKLTETANINQQEQVIKAQQLDTEIQKNQSELDDAINNKTTGTIVLQEKLTQAETKLETAKNNPKSKLSLAEAKHKRTSKNLKNPKKQAKSEALRNQKDYERELKNLQTPITTATEELKVSQEKVEVLTQEKALISTKKIASDAITDNLQGEINRAQQAQLQAEQDAQQAKDATLAQQAMAKAAAAEKSLQEAEQKLAAIAVIAQEAEAKLTAAQRAKADAELQLADKMEQLANINLDLTALNNLDPKVISQQTLAKGEAQPVADGELAVATKVAGGEQNITTGGVVLASVVTEDGVVNLSDSALAHDSQLINGTLNNTRAHDVNTQVGAQGKLLINGTQEAAATSEGATVAAGGSVTAGTNTLVTKMVSAGTVTGNDGALFTETTLNDGQFSLNNGAIAKNTKVNGGQFNVNEGATAKDTEVSAGAVTGNDGALFTETTLNDGQFSLNNGAIAQNTKVNGGQFNVNEGATAEGVTVKGGEFNLRARAQAMKLTIEFGEAQIAGTLTDVTLRGGNTTLASTADVAGTIHSISGSALKVYQGAHTAQADLNLAGRVVLFADDVAPAAALPSRAVRAADNRLSAPFTFRRVNMSGGTLDLRNVKKAQLVMDSLAGNGTFKLGSMLQQDASAPVNVTGNADGDFILQIDGSGIDPTNLNVVSTGGGDARFTLTDGPIGLGNRVYNLVKDASGKVTLVANESTVTPGTASILAVANTTPVIFNAELSSVQQRLDKQSTEANESGIWGTYLHNNFAVKGRAANFDQTLNGITLGGDKATALADGVLSVGGFASASTSSIKTDYQSKGNVDSHSFGAYAQYLANNGGYVNGVVKANKFNQDIHVTSADNSASGNTNFSGMGVAVKAGKHINHNHLYVSPYVAIERL
;
A
#
# COMPACT_ATOMS: atom_id res chain seq x y z
N MET A 1 -20.95 74.08 19.54
CA MET A 1 -22.39 74.38 19.34
C MET A 1 -23.21 73.40 20.17
N LYS A 2 -24.04 73.94 21.08
CA LYS A 2 -25.19 73.35 21.81
C LYS A 2 -25.00 71.94 22.43
N SER A 3 -24.74 71.83 23.73
CA SER A 3 -25.70 71.94 24.88
C SER A 3 -26.28 70.56 25.25
N ARG A 4 -26.33 70.08 26.50
CA ARG A 4 -25.99 70.56 27.84
C ARG A 4 -26.18 69.36 28.81
N HIS A 5 -25.33 69.28 29.84
CA HIS A 5 -25.63 68.98 31.26
C HIS A 5 -26.32 67.63 31.65
N HIS A 6 -25.98 66.93 32.73
CA HIS A 6 -24.96 67.06 33.78
C HIS A 6 -25.10 65.89 34.78
N LEU A 7 -23.96 65.53 35.42
CA LEU A 7 -23.77 65.05 36.82
C LEU A 7 -24.43 63.71 37.23
N ASN A 8 -23.81 62.78 37.96
CA ASN A 8 -22.53 62.76 38.70
C ASN A 8 -22.23 61.27 39.04
N THR A 9 -21.10 60.69 38.62
CA THR A 9 -19.84 60.46 39.39
C THR A 9 -19.90 59.35 40.45
N ARG A 10 -18.92 58.45 40.65
CA ARG A 10 -17.57 58.24 40.08
C ARG A 10 -16.97 56.94 40.68
N LEU A 11 -16.07 56.32 39.88
CA LEU A 11 -14.79 55.62 40.17
C LEU A 11 -14.75 54.44 41.17
N LEU A 12 -14.25 53.23 40.82
CA LEU A 12 -12.88 52.81 40.38
C LEU A 12 -11.79 53.08 41.46
N PRO A 13 -10.62 52.40 41.42
CA PRO A 13 -10.34 50.98 41.72
C PRO A 13 -9.09 50.89 42.66
N LEU A 14 -8.35 49.78 42.60
CA LEU A 14 -6.97 49.53 43.07
C LEU A 14 -6.75 49.07 44.53
N SER A 15 -6.34 47.80 44.62
CA SER A 15 -5.05 47.30 45.13
C SER A 15 -4.32 48.08 46.22
N ILE A 16 -3.88 47.40 47.28
CA ILE A 16 -2.47 47.23 47.72
C ILE A 16 -2.38 46.47 49.05
N LEU A 17 -1.46 45.49 49.06
CA LEU A 17 -0.59 44.97 50.13
C LEU A 17 -0.50 45.75 51.47
N ILE A 18 -0.36 45.03 52.61
CA ILE A 18 0.67 45.22 53.69
C ILE A 18 0.21 44.70 55.08
N SER A 19 1.03 43.77 55.59
CA SER A 19 1.53 43.58 56.97
C SER A 19 0.68 43.07 58.13
N ALA A 20 1.36 42.13 58.81
CA ALA A 20 1.24 41.74 60.20
C ALA A 20 1.17 42.91 61.19
N LEU A 21 0.42 42.72 62.27
CA LEU A 21 0.83 43.08 63.63
C LEU A 21 -0.01 42.32 64.66
N ILE A 22 0.70 41.59 65.53
CA ILE A 22 0.19 41.06 66.81
C ILE A 22 -0.08 42.25 67.74
N PRO A 23 -1.09 42.16 68.62
CA PRO A 23 -0.80 42.45 70.01
C PRO A 23 -1.40 41.41 70.95
N ALA A 24 -0.55 40.91 71.86
CA ALA A 24 -0.95 40.27 73.10
C ALA A 24 -1.24 41.36 74.14
N ALA A 25 -2.41 41.31 74.80
CA ALA A 25 -2.59 41.86 76.15
C ALA A 25 -3.87 41.34 76.84
N VAL A 26 -3.62 40.53 77.88
CA VAL A 26 -4.19 40.58 79.25
C VAL A 26 -5.66 40.22 79.52
N LEU A 27 -5.77 39.28 80.47
CA LEU A 27 -6.91 38.78 81.26
C LEU A 27 -8.12 39.72 81.43
N ALA A 28 -9.31 39.17 81.16
CA ALA A 28 -10.49 39.33 82.00
C ALA A 28 -11.49 38.18 81.73
N ALA A 29 -11.81 37.35 82.74
CA ALA A 29 -13.10 36.65 82.76
C ALA A 29 -14.20 37.71 82.98
N PRO A 30 -15.36 37.63 82.31
CA PRO A 30 -16.43 36.76 82.83
C PRO A 30 -17.41 36.18 81.78
N SER A 31 -18.30 35.35 82.31
CA SER A 31 -19.69 35.12 81.89
C SER A 31 -19.98 33.84 81.09
N VAL A 32 -20.82 33.04 81.74
CA VAL A 32 -21.54 31.86 81.26
C VAL A 32 -22.26 32.20 79.96
N ALA A 33 -22.03 31.41 78.92
CA ALA A 33 -22.75 31.50 77.65
C ALA A 33 -24.24 31.22 77.89
N ILE A 34 -25.09 32.16 77.48
CA ILE A 34 -26.53 31.96 77.36
C ILE A 34 -26.75 31.00 76.17
N PRO A 35 -27.55 29.92 76.30
CA PRO A 35 -27.89 29.06 75.16
C PRO A 35 -28.63 29.87 74.10
N PRO A 36 -28.53 29.55 72.79
CA PRO A 36 -29.39 30.17 71.79
C PRO A 36 -30.86 29.96 72.19
N PRO A 37 -31.78 30.91 71.91
CA PRO A 37 -33.19 30.60 71.99
C PRO A 37 -33.47 29.41 71.07
N VAL A 38 -34.24 28.43 71.55
CA VAL A 38 -34.62 27.18 70.85
C VAL A 38 -34.99 27.38 69.37
N GLN A 39 -35.48 28.57 69.01
CA GLN A 39 -35.83 28.98 67.64
C GLN A 39 -34.64 29.14 66.66
N ASP A 40 -33.47 29.62 67.12
CA ASP A 40 -32.29 29.78 66.23
C ASP A 40 -31.71 28.42 65.84
N LEU A 41 -31.85 27.45 66.73
CA LEU A 41 -31.45 26.06 66.53
C LEU A 41 -32.37 25.31 65.57
N ILE A 42 -33.68 25.57 65.66
CA ILE A 42 -34.67 25.12 64.68
C ILE A 42 -34.36 25.69 63.29
N ASN A 43 -34.01 26.99 63.19
CA ASN A 43 -33.68 27.64 61.91
C ASN A 43 -32.41 27.05 61.27
N GLN A 44 -31.41 26.69 62.08
CA GLN A 44 -30.15 26.12 61.59
C GLN A 44 -30.34 24.67 61.12
N VAL A 45 -31.07 23.83 61.88
CA VAL A 45 -31.49 22.49 61.46
C VAL A 45 -32.34 22.56 60.18
N GLN A 46 -33.22 23.56 60.05
CA GLN A 46 -34.01 23.79 58.82
C GLN A 46 -33.17 24.29 57.64
N SER A 47 -32.14 25.10 57.86
CA SER A 47 -31.18 25.48 56.81
C SER A 47 -30.48 24.26 56.22
N TYR A 48 -30.06 23.34 57.09
CA TYR A 48 -29.44 22.07 56.66
C TYR A 48 -30.47 21.14 55.99
N ALA A 49 -31.70 21.07 56.48
CA ALA A 49 -32.78 20.33 55.81
C ALA A 49 -33.10 20.89 54.41
N ASN A 50 -33.19 22.22 54.26
CA ASN A 50 -33.44 22.90 52.99
C ASN A 50 -32.27 22.75 52.00
N ALA A 51 -31.05 22.68 52.53
CA ALA A 51 -29.85 22.35 51.76
C ALA A 51 -29.71 20.84 51.45
N HIS A 52 -30.67 20.01 51.87
CA HIS A 52 -30.66 18.54 51.75
C HIS A 52 -29.46 17.86 52.46
N VAL A 53 -28.91 18.51 53.47
CA VAL A 53 -27.75 18.06 54.27
C VAL A 53 -28.14 17.03 55.33
N ILE A 54 -29.36 17.13 55.87
CA ILE A 54 -29.98 16.14 56.76
C ILE A 54 -31.36 15.78 56.22
N SER A 55 -31.86 14.57 56.50
CA SER A 55 -33.16 14.15 55.98
C SER A 55 -34.30 14.98 56.57
N PRO A 56 -35.42 15.17 55.83
CA PRO A 56 -36.61 15.85 56.37
C PRO A 56 -37.11 15.24 57.69
N GLU A 57 -37.03 13.91 57.85
CA GLU A 57 -37.40 13.17 59.07
C GLU A 57 -36.45 13.45 60.25
N GLN A 58 -35.15 13.56 60.01
CA GLN A 58 -34.16 13.91 61.04
C GLN A 58 -34.37 15.34 61.54
N ALA A 59 -34.63 16.28 60.62
CA ALA A 59 -34.98 17.65 60.97
C ALA A 59 -36.29 17.72 61.75
N GLU A 60 -37.31 16.95 61.35
CA GLU A 60 -38.60 16.88 62.04
C GLU A 60 -38.48 16.32 63.47
N THR A 61 -37.66 15.29 63.67
CA THR A 61 -37.45 14.64 64.98
C THR A 61 -36.73 15.55 65.97
N LEU A 62 -35.69 16.24 65.49
CA LEU A 62 -34.96 17.26 66.26
C LEU A 62 -35.87 18.44 66.65
N ILE A 63 -36.80 18.84 65.77
CA ILE A 63 -37.79 19.91 66.03
C ILE A 63 -38.92 19.43 66.96
N LYS A 64 -39.40 18.18 66.82
CA LYS A 64 -40.45 17.57 67.67
C LYS A 64 -40.02 17.40 69.13
N ARG A 65 -38.77 17.00 69.38
CA ARG A 65 -38.21 16.87 70.75
C ARG A 65 -38.15 18.19 71.54
N LEU A 66 -38.28 19.33 70.86
CA LEU A 66 -38.29 20.66 71.48
C LEU A 66 -39.72 21.13 71.89
N THR A 67 -40.80 20.37 71.64
CA THR A 67 -42.19 20.94 71.66
C THR A 67 -43.41 20.11 72.19
N VAL A 68 -43.36 18.85 72.67
CA VAL A 68 -44.60 18.02 72.90
C VAL A 68 -44.75 17.32 74.30
N THR A 69 -46.00 17.16 74.81
CA THR A 69 -46.43 16.57 76.12
C THR A 69 -47.17 15.20 76.05
N PRO A 70 -47.23 14.40 77.17
CA PRO A 70 -47.51 12.95 77.18
C PRO A 70 -48.96 12.52 76.92
N GLU A 71 -49.94 13.39 77.09
CA GLU A 71 -51.37 13.01 76.95
C GLU A 71 -51.81 12.82 75.50
N LYS A 72 -51.15 13.47 74.53
CA LYS A 72 -51.40 13.29 73.09
C LYS A 72 -50.79 11.99 72.52
N LEU A 73 -49.75 11.45 73.17
CA LEU A 73 -49.02 10.26 72.73
C LEU A 73 -49.79 8.95 72.91
N LYS A 74 -50.71 8.88 73.89
CA LYS A 74 -51.54 7.68 74.14
C LYS A 74 -52.71 7.51 73.17
N GLU A 75 -53.29 8.60 72.66
CA GLU A 75 -54.27 8.54 71.55
C GLU A 75 -53.57 8.17 70.23
N GLU A 76 -52.35 8.65 70.05
CA GLU A 76 -51.53 8.37 68.87
C GLU A 76 -51.03 6.92 68.80
N GLU A 77 -50.67 6.30 69.94
CA GLU A 77 -50.30 4.88 70.02
C GLU A 77 -51.40 3.95 69.49
N ALA A 78 -52.65 4.23 69.85
CA ALA A 78 -53.81 3.44 69.43
C ALA A 78 -54.09 3.59 67.91
N ARG A 79 -53.91 4.80 67.38
CA ARG A 79 -54.04 5.10 65.94
C ARG A 79 -52.93 4.42 65.13
N VAL A 80 -51.68 4.52 65.57
CA VAL A 80 -50.50 3.95 64.89
C VAL A 80 -50.53 2.42 64.87
N LYS A 81 -51.01 1.75 65.93
CA LYS A 81 -51.22 0.29 65.91
C LYS A 81 -52.24 -0.16 64.86
N GLN A 82 -53.29 0.63 64.62
CA GLN A 82 -54.31 0.32 63.60
C GLN A 82 -53.78 0.56 62.19
N GLU A 83 -52.98 1.62 61.99
CA GLU A 83 -52.31 1.92 60.72
C GLU A 83 -51.21 0.89 60.40
N LEU A 84 -50.47 0.41 61.40
CA LEU A 84 -49.44 -0.62 61.25
C LEU A 84 -50.00 -1.91 60.64
N ALA A 85 -51.16 -2.38 61.13
CA ALA A 85 -51.84 -3.56 60.58
C ALA A 85 -52.29 -3.36 59.11
N ALA A 86 -52.62 -2.12 58.71
CA ALA A 86 -52.95 -1.81 57.32
C ALA A 86 -51.72 -1.77 56.41
N VAL A 87 -50.56 -1.32 56.92
CA VAL A 87 -49.29 -1.30 56.20
C VAL A 87 -48.70 -2.70 56.05
N GLU A 88 -48.78 -3.55 57.08
CA GLU A 88 -48.40 -4.98 57.00
C GLU A 88 -49.18 -5.72 55.89
N LYS A 89 -50.47 -5.41 55.74
CA LYS A 89 -51.30 -5.93 54.66
C LYS A 89 -50.81 -5.46 53.28
N LYS A 90 -50.51 -4.17 53.12
CA LYS A 90 -49.97 -3.60 51.87
C LYS A 90 -48.59 -4.19 51.51
N GLN A 91 -47.74 -4.44 52.50
CA GLN A 91 -46.44 -5.07 52.29
C GLN A 91 -46.59 -6.51 51.76
N LYS A 92 -47.56 -7.28 52.29
CA LYS A 92 -47.90 -8.63 51.78
C LYS A 92 -48.42 -8.60 50.35
N GLU A 93 -49.29 -7.64 50.03
CA GLU A 93 -49.82 -7.45 48.67
C GLU A 93 -48.70 -7.06 47.69
N ALA A 94 -47.82 -6.10 48.05
CA ALA A 94 -46.67 -5.69 47.24
C ALA A 94 -45.63 -6.80 47.03
N ASN A 95 -45.37 -7.62 48.05
CA ASN A 95 -44.48 -8.80 47.91
C ASN A 95 -45.04 -9.83 46.91
N THR A 96 -46.36 -10.03 46.89
CA THR A 96 -47.02 -10.92 45.93
C THR A 96 -46.93 -10.34 44.51
N GLU A 97 -47.10 -9.03 44.36
CA GLU A 97 -47.02 -8.33 43.07
C GLU A 97 -45.59 -8.31 42.50
N ILE A 98 -44.55 -8.22 43.33
CA ILE A 98 -43.14 -8.37 42.91
C ILE A 98 -42.86 -9.75 42.34
N ILE A 99 -43.34 -10.82 42.98
CA ILE A 99 -43.14 -12.19 42.48
C ILE A 99 -43.78 -12.33 41.09
N THR A 100 -45.00 -11.81 40.94
CA THR A 100 -45.77 -11.90 39.69
C THR A 100 -45.12 -11.10 38.56
N THR A 101 -44.76 -9.84 38.83
CA THR A 101 -44.12 -8.94 37.85
C THR A 101 -42.67 -9.34 37.53
N SER A 102 -41.95 -9.97 38.47
CA SER A 102 -40.61 -10.53 38.21
C SER A 102 -40.66 -11.70 37.21
N ILE A 103 -41.69 -12.56 37.30
CA ILE A 103 -41.89 -13.65 36.34
C ILE A 103 -42.23 -13.07 34.96
N GLU A 104 -43.09 -12.06 34.89
CA GLU A 104 -43.42 -11.35 33.64
C GLU A 104 -42.17 -10.71 33.02
N LYS A 105 -41.36 -9.99 33.80
CA LYS A 105 -40.08 -9.40 33.35
C LYS A 105 -39.18 -10.47 32.74
N ASP A 106 -38.98 -11.60 33.41
CA ASP A 106 -38.11 -12.66 32.91
C ASP A 106 -38.64 -13.27 31.60
N GLN A 107 -39.95 -13.42 31.46
CA GLN A 107 -40.57 -13.89 30.21
C GLN A 107 -40.39 -12.89 29.06
N PHE A 108 -40.60 -11.59 29.31
CA PHE A 108 -40.42 -10.55 28.30
C PHE A 108 -38.95 -10.33 27.94
N ASN A 109 -38.02 -10.46 28.89
CA ASN A 109 -36.58 -10.40 28.62
C ASN A 109 -36.10 -11.58 27.77
N LYS A 110 -36.64 -12.80 28.02
CA LYS A 110 -36.41 -13.94 27.12
C LYS A 110 -36.97 -13.68 25.72
N ALA A 111 -38.17 -13.11 25.61
CA ALA A 111 -38.77 -12.76 24.33
C ALA A 111 -37.97 -11.66 23.61
N LEU A 112 -37.48 -10.64 24.32
CA LEU A 112 -36.63 -9.56 23.82
C LEU A 112 -35.31 -10.11 23.25
N ASN A 113 -34.61 -10.96 24.01
CA ASN A 113 -33.40 -11.64 23.55
C ASN A 113 -33.64 -12.48 22.30
N ASN A 114 -34.76 -13.20 22.23
CA ASN A 114 -35.13 -13.98 21.04
C ASN A 114 -35.42 -13.08 19.83
N LYS A 115 -36.06 -11.92 20.01
CA LYS A 115 -36.30 -10.96 18.92
C LYS A 115 -35.01 -10.24 18.49
N GLN A 116 -34.09 -9.94 19.40
CA GLN A 116 -32.75 -9.44 19.06
C GLN A 116 -31.98 -10.44 18.21
N LYS A 117 -31.99 -11.73 18.57
CA LYS A 117 -31.40 -12.80 17.75
C LYS A 117 -32.05 -12.89 16.36
N ALA A 118 -33.37 -12.77 16.29
CA ALA A 118 -34.09 -12.77 15.00
C ALA A 118 -33.74 -11.54 14.13
N LYS A 119 -33.57 -10.35 14.74
CA LYS A 119 -33.09 -9.15 14.04
C LYS A 119 -31.67 -9.38 13.51
N LEU A 120 -30.75 -9.87 14.33
CA LEU A 120 -29.36 -10.12 13.93
C LEU A 120 -29.27 -11.12 12.76
N ALA A 121 -30.13 -12.14 12.77
CA ALA A 121 -30.26 -13.08 11.66
C ALA A 121 -30.80 -12.39 10.38
N ALA A 122 -31.82 -11.53 10.50
CA ALA A 122 -32.35 -10.76 9.37
C ALA A 122 -31.35 -9.73 8.82
N GLU A 123 -30.58 -9.04 9.68
CA GLU A 123 -29.49 -8.14 9.29
C GLU A 123 -28.41 -8.88 8.49
N THR A 124 -28.03 -10.07 8.95
CA THR A 124 -27.05 -10.92 8.25
C THR A 124 -27.57 -11.31 6.85
N VAL A 125 -28.84 -11.70 6.74
CA VAL A 125 -29.47 -12.03 5.45
C VAL A 125 -29.52 -10.81 4.53
N PHE A 126 -29.86 -9.62 5.05
CA PHE A 126 -29.90 -8.38 4.30
C PHE A 126 -28.52 -7.95 3.80
N ILE A 127 -27.49 -7.96 4.65
CA ILE A 127 -26.11 -7.63 4.27
C ILE A 127 -25.62 -8.57 3.16
N ASN A 128 -25.85 -9.87 3.31
CA ASN A 128 -25.47 -10.87 2.30
C ASN A 128 -26.22 -10.66 0.98
N ALA A 129 -27.52 -10.35 1.03
CA ALA A 129 -28.32 -10.08 -0.16
C ALA A 129 -27.87 -8.79 -0.88
N ASN A 130 -27.55 -7.74 -0.12
CA ASN A 130 -27.07 -6.47 -0.67
C ASN A 130 -25.67 -6.59 -1.29
N SER A 131 -24.78 -7.37 -0.69
CA SER A 131 -23.48 -7.71 -1.28
C SER A 131 -23.65 -8.44 -2.62
N LYS A 132 -24.48 -9.49 -2.65
CA LYS A 132 -24.78 -10.25 -3.87
C LYS A 132 -25.42 -9.40 -4.96
N GLN A 133 -26.30 -8.47 -4.60
CA GLN A 133 -26.88 -7.51 -5.54
C GLN A 133 -25.81 -6.62 -6.16
N ASN A 134 -24.90 -6.08 -5.37
CA ASN A 134 -23.84 -5.19 -5.86
C ASN A 134 -22.86 -5.94 -6.78
N GLU A 135 -22.50 -7.18 -6.43
CA GLU A 135 -21.70 -8.06 -7.30
C GLU A 135 -22.41 -8.34 -8.63
N ALA A 136 -23.71 -8.68 -8.58
CA ALA A 136 -24.48 -8.98 -9.78
C ALA A 136 -24.63 -7.75 -10.69
N ILE A 137 -24.81 -6.54 -10.14
CA ILE A 137 -24.85 -5.29 -10.93
C ILE A 137 -23.50 -5.04 -11.64
N LYS A 138 -22.39 -5.24 -10.93
CA LYS A 138 -21.04 -5.08 -11.51
C LYS A 138 -20.69 -6.12 -12.57
N ALA A 139 -21.28 -7.31 -12.51
CA ALA A 139 -21.14 -8.33 -13.54
C ALA A 139 -21.72 -7.87 -14.89
N VAL A 140 -22.81 -7.09 -14.87
CA VAL A 140 -23.41 -6.50 -16.09
C VAL A 140 -22.50 -5.42 -16.69
N ASN A 141 -21.99 -4.53 -15.83
CA ASN A 141 -21.06 -3.48 -16.21
C ASN A 141 -20.25 -3.07 -14.98
N LYS A 142 -18.92 -3.17 -15.07
CA LYS A 142 -18.00 -2.89 -13.95
C LYS A 142 -18.10 -1.45 -13.42
N ASN A 143 -18.59 -0.52 -14.25
CA ASN A 143 -18.75 0.89 -13.89
C ASN A 143 -20.10 1.19 -13.26
N TRP A 144 -21.03 0.22 -13.21
CA TRP A 144 -22.34 0.43 -12.62
C TRP A 144 -22.29 0.28 -11.11
N SER A 145 -23.08 1.12 -10.45
CA SER A 145 -23.23 1.11 -9.00
C SER A 145 -24.69 1.22 -8.58
N LEU A 146 -24.98 0.85 -7.34
CA LEU A 146 -26.29 1.09 -6.72
C LEU A 146 -26.64 2.58 -6.60
N ALA A 147 -25.64 3.46 -6.63
CA ALA A 147 -25.84 4.91 -6.58
C ALA A 147 -26.17 5.52 -7.95
N ASP A 148 -26.08 4.73 -9.03
CA ASP A 148 -26.42 5.22 -10.36
C ASP A 148 -27.92 5.45 -10.47
N GLU A 149 -28.32 6.67 -10.83
CA GLU A 149 -29.71 6.96 -11.14
C GLU A 149 -30.24 5.99 -12.21
N ASN A 150 -31.43 5.45 -11.94
CA ASN A 150 -32.17 4.58 -12.84
C ASN A 150 -31.51 3.22 -13.16
N ILE A 151 -30.67 2.67 -12.27
CA ILE A 151 -30.05 1.35 -12.47
C ILE A 151 -31.10 0.24 -12.72
N SER A 152 -32.22 0.26 -12.02
CA SER A 152 -33.34 -0.68 -12.22
C SER A 152 -33.94 -0.56 -13.63
N THR A 153 -34.09 0.66 -14.14
CA THR A 153 -34.58 0.93 -15.49
C THR A 153 -33.58 0.46 -16.55
N LYS A 154 -32.28 0.74 -16.37
CA LYS A 154 -31.19 0.29 -17.25
C LYS A 154 -31.15 -1.25 -17.36
N LEU A 155 -31.24 -1.95 -16.23
CA LEU A 155 -31.30 -3.41 -16.19
C LEU A 155 -32.54 -3.94 -16.92
N SER A 156 -33.70 -3.34 -16.66
CA SER A 156 -34.97 -3.76 -17.30
C SER A 156 -34.94 -3.63 -18.82
N VAL A 157 -34.28 -2.61 -19.37
CA VAL A 157 -34.10 -2.44 -20.82
C VAL A 157 -33.27 -3.58 -21.42
N ILE A 158 -32.18 -3.98 -20.75
CA ILE A 158 -31.30 -5.06 -21.21
C ILE A 158 -32.04 -6.42 -21.12
N VAL A 159 -32.69 -6.70 -19.98
CA VAL A 159 -33.42 -7.95 -19.76
C VAL A 159 -34.55 -8.13 -20.76
N ASN A 160 -35.32 -7.07 -21.05
CA ASN A 160 -36.37 -7.11 -22.07
C ASN A 160 -35.82 -7.32 -23.50
N GLY A 161 -34.53 -7.06 -23.72
CA GLY A 161 -33.82 -7.32 -24.97
C GLY A 161 -33.20 -8.72 -25.07
N GLU A 162 -33.12 -9.48 -23.97
CA GLU A 162 -32.35 -10.73 -23.88
C GLU A 162 -32.70 -11.75 -24.98
N SER A 163 -34.00 -11.96 -25.24
CA SER A 163 -34.46 -12.88 -26.29
C SER A 163 -34.01 -12.46 -27.69
N LYS A 164 -33.94 -11.16 -27.96
CA LYS A 164 -33.41 -10.64 -29.24
C LYS A 164 -31.91 -10.86 -29.34
N THR A 165 -31.18 -10.62 -28.27
CA THR A 165 -29.71 -10.80 -28.24
C THR A 165 -29.33 -12.27 -28.41
N GLN A 166 -30.06 -13.19 -27.79
CA GLN A 166 -29.85 -14.64 -27.98
C GLN A 166 -30.17 -15.08 -29.42
N ALA A 167 -31.22 -14.52 -30.04
CA ALA A 167 -31.52 -14.79 -31.46
C ALA A 167 -30.40 -14.29 -32.39
N ILE A 168 -29.84 -13.10 -32.11
CA ILE A 168 -28.69 -12.55 -32.84
C ILE A 168 -27.46 -13.44 -32.67
N LEU A 169 -27.16 -13.90 -31.46
CA LEU A 169 -26.05 -14.82 -31.22
C LEU A 169 -26.21 -16.12 -32.03
N ALA A 170 -27.39 -16.72 -32.03
CA ALA A 170 -27.67 -17.93 -32.82
C ALA A 170 -27.48 -17.69 -34.33
N GLU A 171 -27.88 -16.53 -34.83
CA GLU A 171 -27.65 -16.12 -36.22
C GLU A 171 -26.15 -15.97 -36.54
N LYS A 172 -25.38 -15.32 -35.64
CA LYS A 172 -23.93 -15.11 -35.82
C LYS A 172 -23.13 -16.41 -35.76
N ILE A 173 -23.48 -17.32 -34.86
CA ILE A 173 -22.86 -18.67 -34.81
C ILE A 173 -23.06 -19.38 -36.14
N LYS A 174 -24.29 -19.38 -36.68
CA LYS A 174 -24.59 -20.02 -37.97
C LYS A 174 -23.82 -19.39 -39.14
N LEU A 175 -23.64 -18.07 -39.13
CA LEU A 175 -22.85 -17.36 -40.14
C LEU A 175 -21.36 -17.74 -40.07
N THR A 176 -20.78 -17.83 -38.86
CA THR A 176 -19.39 -18.28 -38.67
C THR A 176 -19.20 -19.73 -39.09
N GLU A 177 -20.12 -20.62 -38.74
CA GLU A 177 -20.10 -22.02 -39.19
C GLU A 177 -20.14 -22.12 -40.71
N THR A 178 -21.01 -21.33 -41.36
CA THR A 178 -21.12 -21.28 -42.83
C THR A 178 -19.83 -20.75 -43.47
N ALA A 179 -19.20 -19.71 -42.89
CA ALA A 179 -17.94 -19.15 -43.38
C ALA A 179 -16.79 -20.15 -43.26
N ASN A 180 -16.70 -20.90 -42.16
CA ASN A 180 -15.69 -21.94 -41.96
C ASN A 180 -15.85 -23.11 -42.94
N ILE A 181 -17.09 -23.53 -43.23
CA ILE A 181 -17.37 -24.58 -44.23
C ILE A 181 -16.94 -24.10 -45.63
N ASN A 182 -17.30 -22.87 -46.02
CA ASN A 182 -16.88 -22.30 -47.30
C ASN A 182 -15.36 -22.18 -47.42
N GLN A 183 -14.65 -21.86 -46.33
CA GLN A 183 -13.19 -21.83 -46.31
C GLN A 183 -12.59 -23.20 -46.59
N GLN A 184 -13.07 -24.25 -45.92
CA GLN A 184 -12.55 -25.60 -46.11
C GLN A 184 -12.70 -26.04 -47.57
N GLU A 185 -13.85 -25.77 -48.20
CA GLU A 185 -14.06 -26.09 -49.62
C GLU A 185 -13.14 -25.31 -50.57
N GLN A 186 -12.93 -24.01 -50.33
CA GLN A 186 -12.14 -23.15 -51.21
C GLN A 186 -10.63 -23.34 -51.03
N VAL A 187 -10.17 -23.60 -49.80
CA VAL A 187 -8.76 -23.92 -49.52
C VAL A 187 -8.36 -25.23 -50.19
N ILE A 188 -9.23 -26.24 -50.18
CA ILE A 188 -8.97 -27.51 -50.90
C ILE A 188 -8.83 -27.26 -52.41
N LYS A 189 -9.73 -26.43 -52.99
CA LYS A 189 -9.66 -26.06 -54.42
C LYS A 189 -8.40 -25.25 -54.76
N ALA A 190 -8.01 -24.31 -53.90
CA ALA A 190 -6.79 -23.52 -54.07
C ALA A 190 -5.52 -24.38 -53.97
N GLN A 191 -5.46 -25.30 -53.00
CA GLN A 191 -4.33 -26.25 -52.85
C GLN A 191 -4.19 -27.20 -54.05
N GLN A 192 -5.31 -27.69 -54.59
CA GLN A 192 -5.31 -28.50 -55.81
C GLN A 192 -4.78 -27.70 -57.01
N LEU A 193 -5.26 -26.46 -57.18
CA LEU A 193 -4.83 -25.58 -58.26
C LEU A 193 -3.35 -25.19 -58.14
N ASP A 194 -2.86 -24.92 -56.92
CA ASP A 194 -1.45 -24.61 -56.67
C ASP A 194 -0.53 -25.79 -56.97
N THR A 195 -0.97 -27.01 -56.65
CA THR A 195 -0.22 -28.23 -56.98
C THR A 195 -0.11 -28.41 -58.50
N GLU A 196 -1.19 -28.14 -59.23
CA GLU A 196 -1.21 -28.19 -60.70
C GLU A 196 -0.34 -27.09 -61.32
N ILE A 197 -0.40 -25.87 -60.78
CA ILE A 197 0.44 -24.73 -61.19
C ILE A 197 1.93 -25.04 -60.97
N GLN A 198 2.31 -25.56 -59.80
CA GLN A 198 3.71 -25.90 -59.49
C GLN A 198 4.25 -26.97 -60.43
N LYS A 199 3.46 -28.01 -60.70
CA LYS A 199 3.82 -29.06 -61.66
C LYS A 199 4.04 -28.49 -63.06
N ASN A 200 3.07 -27.72 -63.57
CA ASN A 200 3.15 -27.13 -64.90
C ASN A 200 4.31 -26.13 -65.01
N GLN A 201 4.62 -25.39 -63.94
CA GLN A 201 5.73 -24.44 -63.90
C GLN A 201 7.08 -25.16 -63.93
N SER A 202 7.24 -26.29 -63.23
CA SER A 202 8.44 -27.12 -63.29
C SER A 202 8.65 -27.74 -64.68
N GLU A 203 7.61 -28.31 -65.27
CA GLU A 203 7.68 -28.91 -66.62
C GLU A 203 8.02 -27.85 -67.69
N LEU A 204 7.47 -26.65 -67.54
CA LEU A 204 7.73 -25.53 -68.43
C LEU A 204 9.14 -24.93 -68.25
N ASP A 205 9.64 -24.87 -67.01
CA ASP A 205 11.01 -24.44 -66.72
C ASP A 205 12.05 -25.39 -67.30
N ASP A 206 11.81 -26.70 -67.20
CA ASP A 206 12.65 -27.70 -67.84
C ASP A 206 12.61 -27.58 -69.37
N ALA A 207 11.44 -27.33 -69.96
CA ALA A 207 11.29 -27.12 -71.40
C ALA A 207 12.01 -25.85 -71.89
N ILE A 208 11.86 -24.72 -71.17
CA ILE A 208 12.56 -23.46 -71.47
C ILE A 208 14.07 -23.64 -71.33
N ASN A 209 14.55 -24.27 -70.26
CA ASN A 209 15.98 -24.47 -70.04
C ASN A 209 16.61 -25.36 -71.12
N ASN A 210 15.94 -26.45 -71.50
CA ASN A 210 16.40 -27.34 -72.56
C ASN A 210 16.45 -26.62 -73.92
N LYS A 211 15.40 -25.87 -74.28
CA LYS A 211 15.37 -25.09 -75.53
C LYS A 211 16.38 -23.94 -75.53
N THR A 212 16.59 -23.27 -74.41
CA THR A 212 17.59 -22.20 -74.25
C THR A 212 19.01 -22.76 -74.42
N THR A 213 19.29 -23.93 -73.83
CA THR A 213 20.55 -24.64 -74.03
C THR A 213 20.75 -24.99 -75.52
N GLY A 214 19.69 -25.48 -76.18
CA GLY A 214 19.69 -25.71 -77.63
C GLY A 214 19.99 -24.45 -78.46
N THR A 215 19.41 -23.30 -78.09
CA THR A 215 19.71 -22.01 -78.77
C THR A 215 21.15 -21.57 -78.57
N ILE A 216 21.75 -21.77 -77.39
CA ILE A 216 23.17 -21.45 -77.13
C ILE A 216 24.07 -22.29 -78.04
N VAL A 217 23.80 -23.60 -78.15
CA VAL A 217 24.56 -24.50 -79.04
C VAL A 217 24.41 -24.10 -80.52
N LEU A 218 23.22 -23.68 -80.94
CA LEU A 218 22.99 -23.19 -82.31
C LEU A 218 23.69 -21.85 -82.56
N GLN A 219 23.71 -20.95 -81.57
CA GLN A 219 24.42 -19.67 -81.63
C GLN A 219 25.95 -19.88 -81.74
N GLU A 220 26.50 -20.84 -81.00
CA GLU A 220 27.91 -21.22 -81.11
C GLU A 220 28.23 -21.79 -82.49
N LYS A 221 27.38 -22.68 -83.03
CA LYS A 221 27.53 -23.23 -84.39
C LYS A 221 27.48 -22.14 -85.47
N LEU A 222 26.57 -21.19 -85.33
CA LEU A 222 26.48 -20.02 -86.22
C LEU A 222 27.76 -19.20 -86.16
N THR A 223 28.21 -18.84 -84.96
CA THR A 223 29.45 -18.07 -84.73
C THR A 223 30.67 -18.79 -85.32
N GLN A 224 30.77 -20.11 -85.16
CA GLN A 224 31.85 -20.92 -85.75
C GLN A 224 31.79 -20.95 -87.29
N ALA A 225 30.60 -21.05 -87.88
CA ALA A 225 30.42 -21.04 -89.33
C ALA A 225 30.75 -19.67 -89.94
N GLU A 226 30.33 -18.58 -89.30
CA GLU A 226 30.67 -17.21 -89.67
C GLU A 226 32.19 -16.96 -89.57
N THR A 227 32.81 -17.41 -88.48
CA THR A 227 34.27 -17.31 -88.29
C THR A 227 35.01 -18.09 -89.38
N LYS A 228 34.53 -19.27 -89.80
CA LYS A 228 35.12 -20.04 -90.91
C LYS A 228 35.03 -19.31 -92.25
N LEU A 229 33.89 -18.67 -92.54
CA LEU A 229 33.73 -17.86 -93.75
C LEU A 229 34.68 -16.64 -93.72
N GLU A 230 34.78 -15.96 -92.59
CA GLU A 230 35.64 -14.77 -92.43
C GLU A 230 37.13 -15.13 -92.50
N THR A 231 37.53 -16.23 -91.86
CA THR A 231 38.91 -16.76 -91.95
C THR A 231 39.26 -17.17 -93.39
N ALA A 232 38.31 -17.77 -94.12
CA ALA A 232 38.51 -18.16 -95.51
C ALA A 232 38.71 -16.95 -96.43
N LYS A 233 37.98 -15.85 -96.22
CA LYS A 233 38.16 -14.58 -96.97
C LYS A 233 39.51 -13.93 -96.69
N ASN A 234 39.90 -13.88 -95.41
CA ASN A 234 41.11 -13.16 -94.98
C ASN A 234 42.42 -13.94 -95.19
N ASN A 235 42.34 -15.25 -95.49
CA ASN A 235 43.51 -16.06 -95.84
C ASN A 235 43.72 -16.10 -97.37
N PRO A 236 44.79 -15.47 -97.92
CA PRO A 236 45.04 -15.43 -99.37
C PRO A 236 45.37 -16.80 -99.99
N LYS A 237 45.64 -17.84 -99.18
CA LYS A 237 45.90 -19.22 -99.63
C LYS A 237 44.68 -20.14 -99.52
N SER A 238 43.52 -19.65 -99.08
CA SER A 238 42.32 -20.49 -98.94
C SER A 238 41.74 -20.88 -100.32
N LYS A 239 40.99 -21.99 -100.37
CA LYS A 239 40.29 -22.41 -101.61
C LYS A 239 39.36 -21.32 -102.14
N LEU A 240 38.67 -20.61 -101.25
CA LEU A 240 37.76 -19.50 -101.58
C LEU A 240 38.53 -18.33 -102.21
N SER A 241 39.58 -17.83 -101.54
CA SER A 241 40.36 -16.68 -102.01
C SER A 241 41.15 -16.96 -103.28
N LEU A 242 41.63 -18.21 -103.45
CA LEU A 242 42.26 -18.66 -104.69
C LEU A 242 41.26 -18.76 -105.84
N ALA A 243 40.05 -19.27 -105.59
CA ALA A 243 38.98 -19.31 -106.57
C ALA A 243 38.50 -17.90 -106.93
N GLU A 244 38.41 -16.99 -105.95
CA GLU A 244 38.07 -15.58 -106.15
C GLU A 244 39.13 -14.86 -106.99
N ALA A 245 40.42 -15.07 -106.71
CA ALA A 245 41.51 -14.48 -107.47
C ALA A 245 41.51 -14.97 -108.94
N LYS A 246 41.27 -16.27 -109.17
CA LYS A 246 41.12 -16.85 -110.51
C LYS A 246 39.90 -16.28 -111.24
N HIS A 247 38.77 -16.17 -110.54
CA HIS A 247 37.55 -15.58 -111.08
C HIS A 247 37.76 -14.09 -111.44
N LYS A 248 38.34 -13.27 -110.54
CA LYS A 248 38.65 -11.85 -110.80
C LYS A 248 39.57 -11.68 -112.01
N ARG A 249 40.63 -12.50 -112.14
CA ARG A 249 41.55 -12.48 -113.30
C ARG A 249 40.85 -12.80 -114.63
N THR A 250 39.90 -13.72 -114.62
CA THR A 250 39.20 -14.20 -115.83
C THR A 250 37.85 -13.53 -116.09
N SER A 251 37.34 -12.74 -115.15
CA SER A 251 36.02 -12.09 -115.19
C SER A 251 35.78 -11.24 -116.45
N LYS A 252 36.81 -10.51 -116.94
CA LYS A 252 36.74 -9.73 -118.17
C LYS A 252 36.45 -10.59 -119.42
N ASN A 253 36.78 -11.88 -119.39
CA ASN A 253 36.57 -12.82 -120.50
C ASN A 253 35.16 -13.43 -120.55
N LEU A 254 34.29 -13.18 -119.57
CA LEU A 254 32.89 -13.65 -119.61
C LEU A 254 32.10 -13.07 -120.81
N LYS A 255 32.52 -11.90 -121.31
CA LYS A 255 31.95 -11.21 -122.49
C LYS A 255 32.78 -11.40 -123.77
N ASN A 256 33.84 -12.22 -123.76
CA ASN A 256 34.75 -12.43 -124.89
C ASN A 256 34.15 -13.42 -125.93
N PRO A 257 34.19 -13.14 -127.24
CA PRO A 257 33.66 -14.03 -128.29
C PRO A 257 34.48 -15.32 -128.50
N LYS A 258 35.71 -15.45 -127.96
CA LYS A 258 36.51 -16.68 -128.07
C LYS A 258 36.01 -17.77 -127.09
N LYS A 259 35.52 -18.90 -127.64
CA LYS A 259 34.93 -20.05 -126.90
C LYS A 259 35.78 -20.57 -125.73
N GLN A 260 37.10 -20.63 -125.89
CA GLN A 260 38.01 -21.20 -124.88
C GLN A 260 38.14 -20.29 -123.64
N ALA A 261 38.41 -18.99 -123.84
CA ALA A 261 38.57 -18.02 -122.76
C ALA A 261 37.26 -17.78 -121.98
N LYS A 262 36.10 -17.81 -122.65
CA LYS A 262 34.78 -17.72 -122.01
C LYS A 262 34.46 -18.97 -121.18
N SER A 263 34.79 -20.16 -121.67
CA SER A 263 34.54 -21.42 -120.95
C SER A 263 35.38 -21.53 -119.68
N GLU A 264 36.63 -21.06 -119.72
CA GLU A 264 37.52 -21.00 -118.55
C GLU A 264 37.01 -19.99 -117.51
N ALA A 265 36.59 -18.79 -117.94
CA ALA A 265 36.01 -17.80 -117.04
C ALA A 265 34.72 -18.28 -116.35
N LEU A 266 33.87 -19.02 -117.09
CA LEU A 266 32.64 -19.60 -116.55
C LEU A 266 32.92 -20.75 -115.56
N ARG A 267 33.97 -21.55 -115.78
CA ARG A 267 34.42 -22.57 -114.81
C ARG A 267 34.93 -21.92 -113.52
N ASN A 268 35.79 -20.91 -113.63
CA ASN A 268 36.32 -20.19 -112.47
C ASN A 268 35.22 -19.46 -111.68
N GLN A 269 34.21 -18.91 -112.35
CA GLN A 269 33.01 -18.35 -111.70
C GLN A 269 32.26 -19.42 -110.92
N LYS A 270 31.92 -20.55 -111.56
CA LYS A 270 31.23 -21.65 -110.88
C LYS A 270 32.02 -22.23 -109.72
N ASP A 271 33.34 -22.31 -109.84
CA ASP A 271 34.21 -22.79 -108.76
C ASP A 271 34.21 -21.80 -107.58
N TYR A 272 34.31 -20.49 -107.82
CA TYR A 272 34.18 -19.47 -106.76
C TYR A 272 32.81 -19.50 -106.09
N GLU A 273 31.74 -19.53 -106.89
CA GLU A 273 30.35 -19.61 -106.39
C GLU A 273 30.12 -20.90 -105.59
N ARG A 274 30.71 -22.04 -106.00
CA ARG A 274 30.64 -23.30 -105.27
C ARG A 274 31.35 -23.21 -103.92
N GLU A 275 32.58 -22.68 -103.87
CA GLU A 275 33.34 -22.54 -102.62
C GLU A 275 32.67 -21.53 -101.67
N LEU A 276 32.09 -20.44 -102.20
CA LEU A 276 31.34 -19.47 -101.39
C LEU A 276 30.05 -20.09 -100.83
N LYS A 277 29.30 -20.80 -101.67
CA LYS A 277 28.07 -21.50 -101.27
C LYS A 277 28.34 -22.57 -100.21
N ASN A 278 29.44 -23.32 -100.32
CA ASN A 278 29.83 -24.32 -99.33
C ASN A 278 30.07 -23.73 -97.93
N LEU A 279 30.49 -22.47 -97.84
CA LEU A 279 30.72 -21.77 -96.57
C LEU A 279 29.50 -20.98 -96.09
N GLN A 280 28.63 -20.51 -96.99
CA GLN A 280 27.40 -19.79 -96.65
C GLN A 280 26.25 -20.71 -96.26
N THR A 281 26.13 -21.90 -96.86
CA THR A 281 25.03 -22.84 -96.57
C THR A 281 24.91 -23.19 -95.08
N PRO A 282 26.01 -23.52 -94.36
CA PRO A 282 25.93 -23.78 -92.91
C PRO A 282 25.49 -22.57 -92.08
N ILE A 283 25.83 -21.34 -92.50
CA ILE A 283 25.42 -20.10 -91.82
C ILE A 283 23.91 -19.90 -91.99
N THR A 284 23.40 -20.04 -93.22
CA THR A 284 21.96 -19.91 -93.49
C THR A 284 21.16 -20.96 -92.73
N THR A 285 21.57 -22.22 -92.75
CA THR A 285 20.90 -23.30 -91.99
C THR A 285 20.92 -23.04 -90.48
N ALA A 286 22.07 -22.69 -89.90
CA ALA A 286 22.17 -22.40 -88.48
C ALA A 286 21.36 -21.16 -88.05
N THR A 287 21.26 -20.14 -88.91
CA THR A 287 20.47 -18.93 -88.64
C THR A 287 18.97 -19.22 -88.62
N GLU A 288 18.48 -20.00 -89.60
CA GLU A 288 17.07 -20.40 -89.69
C GLU A 288 16.67 -21.28 -88.48
N GLU A 289 17.51 -22.26 -88.14
CA GLU A 289 17.30 -23.16 -86.99
C GLU A 289 17.32 -22.40 -85.65
N LEU A 290 18.24 -21.43 -85.50
CA LEU A 290 18.33 -20.58 -84.31
C LEU A 290 17.06 -19.73 -84.14
N LYS A 291 16.59 -19.09 -85.22
CA LYS A 291 15.39 -18.25 -85.20
C LYS A 291 14.15 -19.05 -84.77
N VAL A 292 13.93 -20.22 -85.36
CA VAL A 292 12.80 -21.12 -84.99
C VAL A 292 12.90 -21.57 -83.53
N SER A 293 14.11 -21.79 -83.03
CA SER A 293 14.30 -22.20 -81.64
C SER A 293 14.12 -21.03 -80.66
N GLN A 294 14.49 -19.81 -81.02
CA GLN A 294 14.24 -18.59 -80.23
C GLN A 294 12.75 -18.26 -80.13
N GLU A 295 12.00 -18.33 -81.24
CA GLU A 295 10.53 -18.13 -81.25
C GLU A 295 9.82 -19.14 -80.32
N LYS A 296 10.28 -20.39 -80.27
CA LYS A 296 9.73 -21.40 -79.35
C LYS A 296 10.01 -21.09 -77.88
N VAL A 297 11.20 -20.57 -77.55
CA VAL A 297 11.51 -20.13 -76.18
C VAL A 297 10.60 -18.97 -75.77
N GLU A 298 10.32 -18.05 -76.69
CA GLU A 298 9.43 -16.91 -76.44
C GLU A 298 7.98 -17.34 -76.15
N VAL A 299 7.43 -18.29 -76.93
CA VAL A 299 6.10 -18.88 -76.67
C VAL A 299 6.02 -19.56 -75.30
N LEU A 300 7.01 -20.38 -74.96
CA LEU A 300 7.06 -21.06 -73.65
C LEU A 300 7.18 -20.04 -72.50
N THR A 301 7.91 -18.94 -72.72
CA THR A 301 8.05 -17.85 -71.73
C THR A 301 6.73 -17.11 -71.52
N GLN A 302 5.93 -16.90 -72.59
CA GLN A 302 4.59 -16.31 -72.49
C GLN A 302 3.61 -17.24 -71.75
N GLU A 303 3.66 -18.56 -72.01
CA GLU A 303 2.86 -19.54 -71.25
C GLU A 303 3.20 -19.53 -69.75
N LYS A 304 4.48 -19.32 -69.40
CA LYS A 304 4.93 -19.21 -68.00
C LYS A 304 4.37 -17.97 -67.30
N ALA A 305 4.27 -16.86 -68.02
CA ALA A 305 3.68 -15.62 -67.51
C ALA A 305 2.17 -15.77 -67.23
N LEU A 306 1.45 -16.51 -68.09
CA LEU A 306 0.03 -16.84 -67.89
C LEU A 306 -0.20 -17.70 -66.64
N ILE A 307 0.64 -18.71 -66.41
CA ILE A 307 0.58 -19.56 -65.21
C ILE A 307 0.84 -18.72 -63.93
N SER A 308 1.81 -17.82 -63.97
CA SER A 308 2.11 -16.91 -62.85
C SER A 308 0.93 -15.97 -62.52
N THR A 309 0.18 -15.54 -63.53
CA THR A 309 -1.02 -14.70 -63.34
C THR A 309 -2.17 -15.50 -62.70
N LYS A 310 -2.35 -16.77 -63.09
CA LYS A 310 -3.33 -17.66 -62.46
C LYS A 310 -3.03 -17.91 -60.98
N LYS A 311 -1.74 -18.00 -60.62
CA LYS A 311 -1.29 -18.12 -59.23
C LYS A 311 -1.68 -16.91 -58.39
N ILE A 312 -1.39 -15.69 -58.87
CA ILE A 312 -1.77 -14.45 -58.17
C ILE A 312 -3.28 -14.37 -57.93
N ALA A 313 -4.09 -14.83 -58.89
CA ALA A 313 -5.55 -14.87 -58.74
C ALA A 313 -6.02 -15.91 -57.70
N SER A 314 -5.33 -17.05 -57.58
CA SER A 314 -5.59 -18.08 -56.54
C SER A 314 -5.24 -17.56 -55.13
N ASP A 315 -4.07 -16.94 -54.98
CA ASP A 315 -3.59 -16.35 -53.73
C ASP A 315 -4.58 -15.27 -53.22
N ALA A 316 -5.06 -14.40 -54.13
CA ALA A 316 -6.02 -13.34 -53.79
C ALA A 316 -7.39 -13.86 -53.30
N ILE A 317 -7.84 -15.03 -53.74
CA ILE A 317 -9.09 -15.65 -53.27
C ILE A 317 -8.93 -16.14 -51.83
N THR A 318 -7.75 -16.64 -51.48
CA THR A 318 -7.48 -17.19 -50.14
C THR A 318 -7.36 -16.06 -49.09
N ASP A 319 -6.75 -14.94 -49.47
CA ASP A 319 -6.64 -13.76 -48.60
C ASP A 319 -8.00 -13.11 -48.29
N ASN A 320 -8.90 -13.03 -49.28
CA ASN A 320 -10.23 -12.42 -49.09
C ASN A 320 -11.12 -13.27 -48.15
N LEU A 321 -11.06 -14.59 -48.26
CA LEU A 321 -11.78 -15.52 -47.37
C LEU A 321 -11.34 -15.39 -45.91
N GLN A 322 -10.04 -15.20 -45.66
CA GLN A 322 -9.52 -14.99 -44.31
C GLN A 322 -10.06 -13.69 -43.70
N GLY A 323 -10.24 -12.64 -44.50
CA GLY A 323 -10.84 -11.38 -44.08
C GLY A 323 -12.34 -11.46 -43.75
N GLU A 324 -13.11 -12.32 -44.43
CA GLU A 324 -14.52 -12.55 -44.11
C GLU A 324 -14.71 -13.35 -42.81
N ILE A 325 -13.85 -14.34 -42.56
CA ILE A 325 -13.89 -15.16 -41.34
C ILE A 325 -13.55 -14.34 -40.10
N ASN A 326 -12.49 -13.52 -40.17
CA ASN A 326 -12.12 -12.66 -39.07
C ASN A 326 -13.27 -11.70 -38.70
N ARG A 327 -14.00 -11.18 -39.70
CA ARG A 327 -15.20 -10.35 -39.49
C ARG A 327 -16.37 -11.14 -38.88
N ALA A 328 -16.62 -12.37 -39.34
CA ALA A 328 -17.66 -13.23 -38.78
C ALA A 328 -17.38 -13.63 -37.32
N GLN A 329 -16.14 -14.02 -37.00
CA GLN A 329 -15.69 -14.36 -35.65
C GLN A 329 -15.75 -13.17 -34.69
N GLN A 330 -15.35 -11.97 -35.13
CA GLN A 330 -15.49 -10.76 -34.32
C GLN A 330 -16.97 -10.43 -34.04
N ALA A 331 -17.84 -10.57 -35.05
CA ALA A 331 -19.27 -10.34 -34.87
C ALA A 331 -19.92 -11.37 -33.94
N GLN A 332 -19.47 -12.63 -33.96
CA GLN A 332 -19.90 -13.66 -33.02
C GLN A 332 -19.43 -13.34 -31.59
N LEU A 333 -18.16 -12.99 -31.40
CA LEU A 333 -17.62 -12.63 -30.09
C LEU A 333 -18.38 -11.46 -29.45
N GLN A 334 -18.72 -10.44 -30.24
CA GLN A 334 -19.55 -9.33 -29.76
C GLN A 334 -20.95 -9.80 -29.35
N ALA A 335 -21.60 -10.66 -30.15
CA ALA A 335 -22.91 -11.20 -29.82
C ALA A 335 -22.90 -12.11 -28.57
N GLU A 336 -21.80 -12.83 -28.32
CA GLU A 336 -21.58 -13.63 -27.11
C GLU A 336 -21.46 -12.72 -25.86
N GLN A 337 -20.72 -11.62 -25.97
CA GLN A 337 -20.59 -10.63 -24.91
C GLN A 337 -21.93 -9.96 -24.59
N ASP A 338 -22.69 -9.56 -25.61
CA ASP A 338 -24.00 -8.93 -25.45
C ASP A 338 -25.01 -9.91 -24.82
N ALA A 339 -24.98 -11.18 -25.22
CA ALA A 339 -25.86 -12.21 -24.65
C ALA A 339 -25.51 -12.53 -23.19
N GLN A 340 -24.21 -12.57 -22.86
CA GLN A 340 -23.75 -12.75 -21.49
C GLN A 340 -24.12 -11.55 -20.60
N GLN A 341 -23.97 -10.32 -21.11
CA GLN A 341 -24.42 -9.12 -20.43
C GLN A 341 -25.94 -9.14 -20.15
N ALA A 342 -26.74 -9.65 -21.09
CA ALA A 342 -28.18 -9.79 -20.90
C ALA A 342 -28.55 -10.79 -19.79
N LYS A 343 -27.85 -11.93 -19.75
CA LYS A 343 -28.00 -12.94 -18.68
C LYS A 343 -27.60 -12.39 -17.31
N ASP A 344 -26.49 -11.67 -17.25
CA ASP A 344 -26.01 -11.04 -16.00
C ASP A 344 -27.00 -9.96 -15.53
N ALA A 345 -27.64 -9.22 -16.45
CA ALA A 345 -28.69 -8.27 -16.11
C ALA A 345 -29.92 -8.93 -15.48
N THR A 346 -30.31 -10.11 -15.95
CA THR A 346 -31.39 -10.91 -15.37
C THR A 346 -31.04 -11.38 -13.95
N LEU A 347 -29.81 -11.85 -13.73
CA LEU A 347 -29.32 -12.23 -12.39
C LEU A 347 -29.26 -11.03 -11.44
N ALA A 348 -28.84 -9.86 -11.94
CA ALA A 348 -28.84 -8.62 -11.18
C ALA A 348 -30.26 -8.23 -10.74
N GLN A 349 -31.25 -8.25 -11.62
CA GLN A 349 -32.66 -7.99 -11.25
C GLN A 349 -33.18 -8.95 -10.16
N GLN A 350 -32.86 -10.25 -10.26
CA GLN A 350 -33.26 -11.22 -9.24
C GLN A 350 -32.57 -10.96 -7.90
N ALA A 351 -31.30 -10.56 -7.91
CA ALA A 351 -30.56 -10.21 -6.70
C ALA A 351 -31.14 -8.93 -6.06
N MET A 352 -31.51 -7.91 -6.85
CA MET A 352 -32.21 -6.72 -6.37
C MET A 352 -33.54 -7.07 -5.70
N ALA A 353 -34.34 -7.96 -6.29
CA ALA A 353 -35.61 -8.40 -5.71
C ALA A 353 -35.41 -9.15 -4.37
N LYS A 354 -34.36 -9.98 -4.27
CA LYS A 354 -34.00 -10.69 -3.03
C LYS A 354 -33.55 -9.74 -1.93
N ALA A 355 -32.76 -8.71 -2.27
CA ALA A 355 -32.33 -7.69 -1.32
C ALA A 355 -33.51 -6.86 -0.81
N ALA A 356 -34.44 -6.46 -1.68
CA ALA A 356 -35.66 -5.76 -1.27
C ALA A 356 -36.55 -6.61 -0.33
N ALA A 357 -36.66 -7.92 -0.59
CA ALA A 357 -37.38 -8.84 0.30
C ALA A 357 -36.68 -9.01 1.66
N ALA A 358 -35.34 -9.06 1.68
CA ALA A 358 -34.55 -9.12 2.91
C ALA A 358 -34.66 -7.82 3.73
N GLU A 359 -34.67 -6.67 3.05
CA GLU A 359 -34.89 -5.36 3.69
C GLU A 359 -36.24 -5.30 4.38
N LYS A 360 -37.32 -5.71 3.69
CA LYS A 360 -38.66 -5.78 4.29
C LYS A 360 -38.69 -6.70 5.51
N SER A 361 -38.01 -7.85 5.43
CA SER A 361 -37.93 -8.79 6.55
C SER A 361 -37.17 -8.21 7.75
N LEU A 362 -36.13 -7.41 7.50
CA LEU A 362 -35.39 -6.68 8.53
C LEU A 362 -36.27 -5.60 9.18
N GLN A 363 -36.99 -4.80 8.40
CA GLN A 363 -37.94 -3.80 8.91
C GLN A 363 -39.03 -4.43 9.78
N GLU A 364 -39.58 -5.58 9.38
CA GLU A 364 -40.55 -6.32 10.19
C GLU A 364 -39.95 -6.84 11.50
N ALA A 365 -38.69 -7.29 11.49
CA ALA A 365 -37.98 -7.72 12.70
C ALA A 365 -37.69 -6.54 13.64
N GLU A 366 -37.33 -5.38 13.09
CA GLU A 366 -37.12 -4.12 13.82
C GLU A 366 -38.40 -3.63 14.48
N GLN A 367 -39.52 -3.60 13.76
CA GLN A 367 -40.82 -3.22 14.34
C GLN A 367 -41.23 -4.16 15.48
N LYS A 368 -41.05 -5.48 15.29
CA LYS A 368 -41.35 -6.47 16.34
C LYS A 368 -40.43 -6.34 17.55
N LEU A 369 -39.15 -5.98 17.34
CA LEU A 369 -38.21 -5.70 18.42
C LEU A 369 -38.59 -4.42 19.19
N ALA A 370 -38.96 -3.36 18.48
CA ALA A 370 -39.41 -2.12 19.10
C ALA A 370 -40.66 -2.34 19.96
N ALA A 371 -41.64 -3.09 19.44
CA ALA A 371 -42.86 -3.42 20.18
C ALA A 371 -42.57 -4.20 21.48
N ILE A 372 -41.72 -5.24 21.44
CA ILE A 372 -41.40 -6.03 22.64
C ILE A 372 -40.47 -5.27 23.61
N ALA A 373 -39.63 -4.37 23.11
CA ALA A 373 -38.78 -3.51 23.94
C ALA A 373 -39.63 -2.57 24.80
N VAL A 374 -40.66 -1.94 24.23
CA VAL A 374 -41.61 -1.10 24.99
C VAL A 374 -42.31 -1.92 26.07
N ILE A 375 -42.80 -3.13 25.74
CA ILE A 375 -43.47 -4.02 26.70
C ILE A 375 -42.51 -4.47 27.82
N ALA A 376 -41.26 -4.79 27.49
CA ALA A 376 -40.25 -5.16 28.49
C ALA A 376 -39.91 -3.97 29.41
N GLN A 377 -39.84 -2.75 28.86
CA GLN A 377 -39.61 -1.51 29.60
C GLN A 377 -40.81 -1.18 30.52
N GLU A 378 -42.04 -1.39 30.06
CA GLU A 378 -43.25 -1.27 30.89
C GLU A 378 -43.28 -2.33 32.01
N ALA A 379 -42.88 -3.57 31.73
CA ALA A 379 -42.78 -4.62 32.74
C ALA A 379 -41.69 -4.29 33.79
N GLU A 380 -40.56 -3.73 33.35
CA GLU A 380 -39.50 -3.26 34.24
C GLU A 380 -39.94 -2.05 35.07
N ALA A 381 -40.70 -1.11 34.47
CA ALA A 381 -41.31 0.01 35.18
C ALA A 381 -42.34 -0.47 36.22
N LYS A 382 -43.15 -1.48 35.89
CA LYS A 382 -44.09 -2.12 36.83
C LYS A 382 -43.39 -2.83 37.98
N LEU A 383 -42.33 -3.60 37.70
CA LEU A 383 -41.51 -4.22 38.75
C LEU A 383 -40.85 -3.16 39.63
N THR A 384 -40.32 -2.10 39.03
CA THR A 384 -39.72 -0.98 39.77
C THR A 384 -40.77 -0.26 40.61
N ALA A 385 -41.98 -0.08 40.09
CA ALA A 385 -43.10 0.50 40.83
C ALA A 385 -43.56 -0.42 41.97
N ALA A 386 -43.58 -1.74 41.78
CA ALA A 386 -43.91 -2.72 42.82
C ALA A 386 -42.79 -2.81 43.89
N GLN A 387 -41.52 -2.76 43.48
CA GLN A 387 -40.36 -2.67 44.36
C GLN A 387 -40.34 -1.35 45.13
N ARG A 388 -40.73 -0.24 44.49
CA ARG A 388 -40.91 1.06 45.15
C ARG A 388 -42.11 1.02 46.09
N ALA A 389 -43.23 0.42 45.72
CA ALA A 389 -44.39 0.26 46.60
C ALA A 389 -44.06 -0.64 47.80
N LYS A 390 -43.23 -1.67 47.61
CA LYS A 390 -42.67 -2.47 48.70
C LYS A 390 -41.72 -1.66 49.54
N ALA A 391 -40.78 -0.93 48.94
CA ALA A 391 -39.83 -0.09 49.66
C ALA A 391 -40.58 0.99 50.44
N ASP A 392 -41.58 1.65 49.85
CA ASP A 392 -42.47 2.61 50.50
C ASP A 392 -43.32 1.95 51.57
N ALA A 393 -43.80 0.71 51.39
CA ALA A 393 -44.52 -0.02 52.42
C ALA A 393 -43.60 -0.53 53.53
N GLU A 394 -42.35 -0.87 53.24
CA GLU A 394 -41.30 -1.25 54.19
C GLU A 394 -40.76 -0.03 54.92
N LEU A 395 -40.69 1.12 54.25
CA LEU A 395 -40.36 2.42 54.82
C LEU A 395 -41.53 2.88 55.68
N GLN A 396 -42.78 2.77 55.22
CA GLN A 396 -43.96 3.01 56.05
C GLN A 396 -44.07 2.02 57.20
N LEU A 397 -43.67 0.76 57.01
CA LEU A 397 -43.69 -0.24 58.08
C LEU A 397 -42.59 0.06 59.08
N ALA A 398 -41.38 0.39 58.62
CA ALA A 398 -40.27 0.86 59.43
C ALA A 398 -40.66 2.14 60.15
N ASP A 399 -41.17 3.16 59.47
CA ASP A 399 -41.72 4.40 60.04
C ASP A 399 -42.83 4.14 61.04
N LYS A 400 -43.73 3.18 60.81
CA LYS A 400 -44.83 2.89 61.74
C LYS A 400 -44.37 2.04 62.91
N MET A 401 -43.41 1.13 62.71
CA MET A 401 -42.74 0.36 63.77
C MET A 401 -41.82 1.26 64.59
N GLU A 402 -41.16 2.22 63.95
CA GLU A 402 -40.32 3.26 64.51
C GLU A 402 -41.19 4.31 65.17
N GLN A 403 -42.33 4.73 64.62
CA GLN A 403 -43.31 5.55 65.32
C GLN A 403 -43.89 4.80 66.52
N LEU A 404 -44.15 3.51 66.42
CA LEU A 404 -44.62 2.71 67.55
C LEU A 404 -43.50 2.50 68.59
N ALA A 405 -42.26 2.32 68.15
CA ALA A 405 -41.08 2.21 69.01
C ALA A 405 -40.75 3.55 69.65
N ASN A 406 -40.87 4.67 68.93
CA ASN A 406 -40.68 6.06 69.33
C ASN A 406 -41.83 6.55 70.20
N ILE A 407 -43.08 6.13 70.00
CA ILE A 407 -44.19 6.39 70.92
C ILE A 407 -43.98 5.58 72.20
N ASN A 408 -43.50 4.34 72.13
CA ASN A 408 -43.12 3.55 73.30
C ASN A 408 -41.87 4.09 74.01
N LEU A 409 -40.89 4.59 73.24
CA LEU A 409 -39.66 5.25 73.69
C LEU A 409 -39.99 6.62 74.27
N ASP A 410 -40.88 7.41 73.69
CA ASP A 410 -41.39 8.69 74.21
C ASP A 410 -42.28 8.46 75.44
N LEU A 411 -43.06 7.37 75.51
CA LEU A 411 -43.73 6.93 76.75
C LEU A 411 -42.72 6.55 77.85
N THR A 412 -41.54 6.05 77.48
CA THR A 412 -40.46 5.69 78.41
C THR A 412 -39.45 6.82 78.64
N ALA A 413 -39.33 7.80 77.75
CA ALA A 413 -38.40 8.93 77.73
C ALA A 413 -39.04 10.23 78.23
N LEU A 414 -40.36 10.44 78.09
CA LEU A 414 -41.04 11.46 78.92
C LEU A 414 -41.01 11.10 80.41
N ASN A 415 -40.79 9.83 80.74
CA ASN A 415 -40.48 9.42 82.11
C ASN A 415 -39.01 9.67 82.50
N ASN A 416 -38.10 9.92 81.55
CA ASN A 416 -36.68 10.18 81.79
C ASN A 416 -35.99 10.88 80.57
N LEU A 417 -35.81 12.21 80.63
CA LEU A 417 -34.72 13.05 80.05
C LEU A 417 -35.08 14.24 79.14
N ASP A 418 -34.14 15.19 79.23
CA ASP A 418 -34.06 16.60 78.87
C ASP A 418 -33.11 16.73 77.64
N PRO A 419 -33.51 17.28 76.48
CA PRO A 419 -32.68 17.24 75.27
C PRO A 419 -31.55 18.29 75.31
N LYS A 420 -30.31 17.82 75.17
CA LYS A 420 -29.10 18.64 75.23
C LYS A 420 -28.54 18.89 73.83
N VAL A 421 -28.74 20.08 73.30
CA VAL A 421 -28.07 20.54 72.08
C VAL A 421 -26.75 21.21 72.47
N ILE A 422 -25.66 20.87 71.77
CA ILE A 422 -24.33 21.41 72.03
C ILE A 422 -23.86 22.19 70.80
N SER A 423 -23.53 23.47 70.97
CA SER A 423 -23.10 24.34 69.85
C SER A 423 -21.85 25.15 70.20
N GLN A 424 -20.99 25.39 69.21
CA GLN A 424 -19.79 26.24 69.31
C GLN A 424 -18.81 25.87 70.44
N GLN A 425 -18.76 24.59 70.82
CA GLN A 425 -17.84 24.11 71.85
C GLN A 425 -16.41 24.00 71.30
N THR A 426 -15.40 24.39 72.08
CA THR A 426 -14.00 24.05 71.81
C THR A 426 -13.59 22.91 72.74
N LEU A 427 -13.06 21.82 72.20
CA LEU A 427 -12.53 20.68 72.95
C LEU A 427 -11.01 20.75 72.96
N ALA A 428 -10.43 21.08 74.12
CA ALA A 428 -8.98 21.12 74.31
C ALA A 428 -8.41 19.71 74.57
N LYS A 429 -7.09 19.59 74.54
CA LYS A 429 -6.39 18.34 74.82
C LYS A 429 -6.80 17.72 76.16
N GLY A 430 -7.26 16.47 76.11
CA GLY A 430 -7.76 15.72 77.27
C GLY A 430 -9.26 15.89 77.54
N GLU A 431 -9.95 16.76 76.81
CA GLU A 431 -11.41 16.89 76.84
C GLU A 431 -12.04 15.95 75.81
N ALA A 432 -13.13 15.29 76.20
CA ALA A 432 -13.91 14.42 75.34
C ALA A 432 -15.39 14.83 75.34
N GLN A 433 -16.02 14.84 74.16
CA GLN A 433 -17.45 15.10 74.00
C GLN A 433 -18.15 13.84 73.46
N PRO A 434 -19.01 13.18 74.24
CA PRO A 434 -19.97 12.22 73.69
C PRO A 434 -21.09 12.97 72.96
N VAL A 435 -21.51 12.45 71.81
CA VAL A 435 -22.72 12.85 71.07
C VAL A 435 -23.54 11.58 70.83
N ALA A 436 -24.54 11.37 71.69
CA ALA A 436 -25.38 10.18 71.73
C ALA A 436 -26.64 10.30 70.85
N ASP A 437 -27.52 9.31 70.94
CA ASP A 437 -28.74 9.20 70.13
C ASP A 437 -29.66 10.42 70.22
N GLY A 438 -29.83 11.09 69.07
CA GLY A 438 -30.58 12.31 68.90
C GLY A 438 -30.00 13.54 69.63
N GLU A 439 -28.72 13.49 70.00
CA GLU A 439 -27.92 14.68 70.30
C GLU A 439 -27.35 15.26 68.99
N LEU A 440 -27.33 16.59 68.92
CA LEU A 440 -26.79 17.35 67.79
C LEU A 440 -25.63 18.22 68.29
N ALA A 441 -24.47 18.05 67.66
CA ALA A 441 -23.32 18.94 67.85
C ALA A 441 -23.07 19.77 66.58
N VAL A 442 -23.09 21.09 66.71
CA VAL A 442 -22.88 22.02 65.59
C VAL A 442 -21.66 22.89 65.82
N ALA A 443 -20.80 22.97 64.81
CA ALA A 443 -19.61 23.82 64.77
C ALA A 443 -18.66 23.60 65.98
N THR A 444 -18.45 22.35 66.37
CA THR A 444 -17.47 22.00 67.41
C THR A 444 -16.05 22.20 66.87
N LYS A 445 -15.21 22.92 67.62
CA LYS A 445 -13.76 23.00 67.36
C LYS A 445 -13.03 21.97 68.21
N VAL A 446 -12.54 20.90 67.61
CA VAL A 446 -11.78 19.84 68.28
C VAL A 446 -10.29 20.18 68.19
N ALA A 447 -9.74 20.84 69.22
CA ALA A 447 -8.34 21.31 69.29
C ALA A 447 -7.51 20.43 70.23
N GLY A 448 -7.11 19.26 69.72
CA GLY A 448 -6.40 18.22 70.49
C GLY A 448 -7.28 17.37 71.42
N GLY A 449 -8.58 17.68 71.53
CA GLY A 449 -9.58 16.87 72.24
C GLY A 449 -10.17 15.74 71.38
N GLU A 450 -11.21 15.08 71.91
CA GLU A 450 -11.90 13.97 71.26
C GLU A 450 -13.42 14.19 71.17
N GLN A 451 -14.03 13.96 70.00
CA GLN A 451 -15.47 14.01 69.79
C GLN A 451 -15.97 12.61 69.42
N ASN A 452 -16.72 11.96 70.31
CA ASN A 452 -17.16 10.57 70.17
C ASN A 452 -18.66 10.53 69.84
N ILE A 453 -19.01 10.08 68.65
CA ILE A 453 -20.38 10.12 68.14
C ILE A 453 -20.85 8.71 67.88
N THR A 454 -21.91 8.33 68.58
CA THR A 454 -22.48 6.98 68.56
C THR A 454 -23.83 6.95 67.85
N THR A 455 -24.55 5.83 67.93
CA THR A 455 -25.85 5.63 67.27
C THR A 455 -26.78 6.83 67.38
N GLY A 456 -27.26 7.32 66.23
CA GLY A 456 -28.22 8.42 66.13
C GLY A 456 -27.66 9.83 66.40
N GLY A 457 -26.38 9.96 66.75
CA GLY A 457 -25.71 11.25 66.92
C GLY A 457 -25.39 11.93 65.59
N VAL A 458 -25.60 13.24 65.53
CA VAL A 458 -25.34 14.06 64.33
C VAL A 458 -24.32 15.16 64.64
N VAL A 459 -23.32 15.29 63.77
CA VAL A 459 -22.34 16.38 63.83
C VAL A 459 -22.31 17.17 62.54
N LEU A 460 -22.40 18.49 62.67
CA LEU A 460 -22.38 19.41 61.53
C LEU A 460 -21.21 20.39 61.68
N ALA A 461 -20.39 20.50 60.63
CA ALA A 461 -19.32 21.47 60.48
C ALA A 461 -18.25 21.45 61.61
N SER A 462 -17.85 20.26 62.08
CA SER A 462 -16.76 20.15 63.04
C SER A 462 -15.41 20.56 62.44
N VAL A 463 -14.62 21.35 63.17
CA VAL A 463 -13.27 21.79 62.76
C VAL A 463 -12.25 21.10 63.66
N VAL A 464 -11.43 20.23 63.09
CA VAL A 464 -10.49 19.37 63.82
C VAL A 464 -9.05 19.86 63.60
N THR A 465 -8.36 20.19 64.69
CA THR A 465 -7.05 20.83 64.74
C THR A 465 -6.20 20.26 65.87
N GLU A 466 -4.89 20.57 65.89
CA GLU A 466 -3.99 20.23 67.01
C GLU A 466 -4.00 18.74 67.40
N ASP A 467 -4.09 17.83 66.42
CA ASP A 467 -4.20 16.38 66.56
C ASP A 467 -5.50 15.91 67.22
N GLY A 468 -6.55 16.73 67.19
CA GLY A 468 -7.89 16.36 67.63
C GLY A 468 -8.46 15.18 66.85
N VAL A 469 -9.40 14.47 67.48
CA VAL A 469 -10.00 13.25 66.93
C VAL A 469 -11.52 13.33 66.94
N VAL A 470 -12.16 12.97 65.83
CA VAL A 470 -13.60 12.75 65.73
C VAL A 470 -13.82 11.26 65.44
N ASN A 471 -14.49 10.54 66.35
CA ASN A 471 -14.83 9.14 66.16
C ASN A 471 -16.32 9.02 65.85
N LEU A 472 -16.66 8.47 64.68
CA LEU A 472 -18.02 8.15 64.29
C LEU A 472 -18.23 6.64 64.39
N SER A 473 -19.31 6.21 65.04
CA SER A 473 -19.72 4.81 65.05
C SER A 473 -21.22 4.61 64.95
N ASP A 474 -21.60 3.38 64.56
CA ASP A 474 -22.94 2.83 64.75
C ASP A 474 -24.09 3.63 64.10
N SER A 475 -23.94 3.99 62.82
CA SER A 475 -24.88 4.83 62.04
C SER A 475 -24.89 6.31 62.44
N ALA A 476 -23.84 6.81 63.08
CA ALA A 476 -23.60 8.24 63.24
C ALA A 476 -23.50 8.98 61.89
N LEU A 477 -23.82 10.28 61.89
CA LEU A 477 -23.69 11.16 60.72
C LEU A 477 -22.75 12.32 61.02
N ALA A 478 -21.74 12.51 60.16
CA ALA A 478 -20.97 13.75 60.11
C ALA A 478 -21.15 14.44 58.76
N HIS A 479 -21.32 15.76 58.77
CA HIS A 479 -21.43 16.54 57.55
C HIS A 479 -20.54 17.80 57.62
N ASP A 480 -19.86 18.12 56.51
CA ASP A 480 -18.95 19.28 56.34
C ASP A 480 -17.81 19.36 57.37
N SER A 481 -17.31 18.22 57.85
CA SER A 481 -16.15 18.19 58.75
C SER A 481 -14.89 18.74 58.08
N GLN A 482 -14.13 19.61 58.76
CA GLN A 482 -12.86 20.16 58.30
C GLN A 482 -11.70 19.60 59.13
N LEU A 483 -10.84 18.79 58.52
CA LEU A 483 -9.70 18.15 59.18
C LEU A 483 -8.42 18.90 58.82
N ILE A 484 -8.01 19.89 59.60
CA ILE A 484 -6.84 20.73 59.28
C ILE A 484 -5.54 20.03 59.69
N ASN A 485 -5.44 19.70 60.97
CA ASN A 485 -4.40 18.86 61.57
C ASN A 485 -5.09 17.96 62.61
N GLY A 486 -5.85 17.00 62.12
CA GLY A 486 -6.80 16.25 62.94
C GLY A 486 -7.31 15.02 62.20
N THR A 487 -7.93 14.11 62.94
CA THR A 487 -8.35 12.81 62.43
C THR A 487 -9.86 12.63 62.56
N LEU A 488 -10.50 12.11 61.51
CA LEU A 488 -11.85 11.57 61.58
C LEU A 488 -11.78 10.04 61.37
N ASN A 489 -12.26 9.30 62.35
CA ASN A 489 -12.38 7.84 62.31
C ASN A 489 -13.85 7.47 62.06
N ASN A 490 -14.19 7.06 60.85
CA ASN A 490 -15.50 6.56 60.48
C ASN A 490 -15.54 5.03 60.62
N THR A 491 -16.20 4.54 61.67
CA THR A 491 -16.32 3.10 61.99
C THR A 491 -17.79 2.66 61.99
N ARG A 492 -18.31 2.23 60.84
CA ARG A 492 -19.75 1.92 60.62
C ARG A 492 -20.68 3.15 60.62
N ALA A 493 -20.23 4.28 60.09
CA ALA A 493 -20.99 5.52 60.05
C ALA A 493 -20.97 6.16 58.65
N HIS A 494 -21.66 7.29 58.51
CA HIS A 494 -21.69 8.06 57.26
C HIS A 494 -21.04 9.43 57.46
N ASP A 495 -20.04 9.76 56.65
CA ASP A 495 -19.51 11.11 56.54
C ASP A 495 -19.78 11.71 55.16
N VAL A 496 -20.12 12.99 55.13
CA VAL A 496 -20.47 13.73 53.91
C VAL A 496 -19.67 15.03 53.84
N ASN A 497 -19.10 15.31 52.67
CA ASN A 497 -18.34 16.53 52.36
C ASN A 497 -17.18 16.81 53.33
N THR A 498 -16.52 15.75 53.83
CA THR A 498 -15.34 15.90 54.68
C THR A 498 -14.21 16.59 53.90
N GLN A 499 -13.72 17.72 54.39
CA GLN A 499 -12.57 18.44 53.85
C GLN A 499 -11.31 18.05 54.60
N VAL A 500 -10.43 17.28 53.96
CA VAL A 500 -9.16 16.81 54.53
C VAL A 500 -8.05 17.78 54.13
N GLY A 501 -7.59 18.59 55.08
CA GLY A 501 -6.48 19.53 54.91
C GLY A 501 -5.12 18.84 54.84
N ALA A 502 -4.05 19.62 54.67
CA ALA A 502 -2.69 19.12 54.41
C ALA A 502 -2.09 18.22 55.51
N GLN A 503 -2.63 18.25 56.73
CA GLN A 503 -2.26 17.34 57.81
C GLN A 503 -3.47 16.55 58.34
N GLY A 504 -4.62 16.68 57.67
CA GLY A 504 -5.85 15.98 58.01
C GLY A 504 -5.79 14.51 57.64
N LYS A 505 -6.51 13.69 58.41
CA LYS A 505 -6.62 12.24 58.19
C LYS A 505 -8.06 11.78 58.27
N LEU A 506 -8.54 11.14 57.21
CA LEU A 506 -9.84 10.47 57.18
C LEU A 506 -9.61 8.96 57.12
N LEU A 507 -10.03 8.25 58.16
CA LEU A 507 -9.94 6.80 58.27
C LEU A 507 -11.34 6.23 58.19
N ILE A 508 -11.60 5.35 57.23
CA ILE A 508 -12.92 4.80 56.95
C ILE A 508 -12.79 3.29 57.05
N ASN A 509 -13.53 2.67 57.96
CA ASN A 509 -13.47 1.22 58.14
C ASN A 509 -14.83 0.68 58.60
N GLY A 510 -15.43 -0.19 57.80
CA GLY A 510 -16.64 -0.91 58.19
C GLY A 510 -16.32 -2.12 59.06
N THR A 511 -17.36 -2.84 59.45
CA THR A 511 -17.25 -4.20 60.02
C THR A 511 -18.08 -5.18 59.18
N GLN A 512 -18.13 -6.45 59.58
CA GLN A 512 -19.04 -7.41 58.95
C GLN A 512 -20.53 -7.07 59.16
N GLU A 513 -20.85 -6.26 60.16
CA GLU A 513 -22.23 -5.96 60.55
C GLU A 513 -22.79 -4.75 59.79
N ALA A 514 -21.94 -3.78 59.46
CA ALA A 514 -22.35 -2.56 58.78
C ALA A 514 -21.19 -1.92 58.01
N ALA A 515 -21.54 -1.27 56.90
CA ALA A 515 -20.58 -0.54 56.08
C ALA A 515 -20.26 0.84 56.68
N ALA A 516 -19.06 1.34 56.42
CA ALA A 516 -18.73 2.75 56.61
C ALA A 516 -18.75 3.46 55.26
N THR A 517 -19.45 4.59 55.17
CA THR A 517 -19.65 5.31 53.92
C THR A 517 -19.11 6.74 54.00
N SER A 518 -18.46 7.19 52.93
CA SER A 518 -17.98 8.58 52.78
C SER A 518 -18.42 9.11 51.43
N GLU A 519 -19.14 10.24 51.40
CA GLU A 519 -19.59 10.90 50.18
C GLU A 519 -18.98 12.30 50.04
N GLY A 520 -18.41 12.62 48.88
CA GLY A 520 -17.99 13.99 48.54
C GLY A 520 -16.74 14.48 49.27
N ALA A 521 -15.94 13.60 49.85
CA ALA A 521 -14.70 13.99 50.53
C ALA A 521 -13.75 14.74 49.58
N THR A 522 -13.19 15.87 50.04
CA THR A 522 -12.18 16.64 49.31
C THR A 522 -10.86 16.60 50.05
N VAL A 523 -9.79 16.14 49.39
CA VAL A 523 -8.48 15.91 50.01
C VAL A 523 -7.46 16.88 49.42
N ALA A 524 -6.94 17.78 50.25
CA ALA A 524 -5.88 18.70 49.88
C ALA A 524 -4.52 17.99 49.79
N ALA A 525 -3.57 18.59 49.08
CA ALA A 525 -2.19 18.10 49.04
C ALA A 525 -1.61 17.97 50.46
N GLY A 526 -1.05 16.79 50.77
CA GLY A 526 -0.57 16.42 52.09
C GLY A 526 -1.59 15.69 52.98
N GLY A 527 -2.88 15.88 52.74
CA GLY A 527 -3.95 15.16 53.46
C GLY A 527 -3.99 13.68 53.10
N SER A 528 -4.54 12.85 54.00
CA SER A 528 -4.62 11.40 53.78
C SER A 528 -6.01 10.80 54.00
N VAL A 529 -6.43 9.92 53.11
CA VAL A 529 -7.61 9.07 53.26
C VAL A 529 -7.19 7.60 53.24
N THR A 530 -7.66 6.81 54.20
CA THR A 530 -7.46 5.36 54.23
C THR A 530 -8.81 4.68 54.39
N ALA A 531 -9.21 3.89 53.40
CA ALA A 531 -10.42 3.08 53.44
C ALA A 531 -10.07 1.59 53.54
N GLY A 532 -10.74 0.86 54.44
CA GLY A 532 -10.54 -0.57 54.67
C GLY A 532 -11.76 -1.42 54.35
N THR A 533 -11.97 -2.45 55.16
CA THR A 533 -13.01 -3.47 54.97
C THR A 533 -14.43 -2.89 54.96
N ASN A 534 -15.29 -3.38 54.05
CA ASN A 534 -16.71 -3.02 53.97
C ASN A 534 -16.94 -1.49 53.94
N THR A 535 -16.20 -0.80 53.07
CA THR A 535 -16.29 0.65 52.89
C THR A 535 -16.81 1.02 51.52
N LEU A 536 -17.55 2.13 51.45
CA LEU A 536 -17.94 2.79 50.20
C LEU A 536 -17.53 4.27 50.25
N VAL A 537 -16.64 4.67 49.36
CA VAL A 537 -16.22 6.05 49.17
C VAL A 537 -16.73 6.52 47.81
N THR A 538 -17.55 7.56 47.77
CA THR A 538 -18.16 8.05 46.52
C THR A 538 -17.91 9.53 46.29
N LYS A 539 -17.72 9.93 45.02
CA LYS A 539 -17.54 11.32 44.57
C LYS A 539 -16.37 12.06 45.23
N MET A 540 -15.35 11.33 45.66
CA MET A 540 -14.17 11.92 46.29
C MET A 540 -13.33 12.69 45.27
N VAL A 541 -12.81 13.85 45.67
CA VAL A 541 -11.84 14.64 44.89
C VAL A 541 -10.56 14.76 45.69
N SER A 542 -9.43 14.29 45.14
CA SER A 542 -8.16 14.24 45.87
C SER A 542 -7.01 14.89 45.11
N ALA A 543 -6.20 15.67 45.83
CA ALA A 543 -4.82 16.04 45.51
C ALA A 543 -3.82 15.49 46.55
N GLY A 544 -4.29 14.69 47.50
CA GLY A 544 -3.51 14.11 48.60
C GLY A 544 -3.23 12.61 48.42
N THR A 545 -3.03 11.90 49.52
CA THR A 545 -2.79 10.45 49.53
C THR A 545 -4.05 9.68 49.86
N VAL A 546 -4.49 8.79 48.99
CA VAL A 546 -5.65 7.91 49.18
C VAL A 546 -5.18 6.46 49.13
N THR A 547 -5.56 5.66 50.12
CA THR A 547 -5.28 4.22 50.14
C THR A 547 -6.57 3.44 50.36
N GLY A 548 -6.88 2.52 49.44
CA GLY A 548 -7.95 1.53 49.57
C GLY A 548 -7.37 0.15 49.87
N ASN A 549 -7.88 -0.52 50.89
CA ASN A 549 -7.46 -1.86 51.29
C ASN A 549 -8.67 -2.78 51.47
N ASP A 550 -8.42 -4.09 51.51
CA ASP A 550 -9.32 -5.13 52.03
C ASP A 550 -10.77 -5.08 51.48
N GLY A 551 -10.90 -4.90 50.16
CA GLY A 551 -12.19 -4.86 49.49
C GLY A 551 -12.91 -3.51 49.53
N ALA A 552 -12.25 -2.42 49.96
CA ALA A 552 -12.79 -1.06 49.90
C ALA A 552 -13.31 -0.72 48.49
N LEU A 553 -14.50 -0.13 48.41
CA LEU A 553 -15.12 0.28 47.15
C LEU A 553 -15.08 1.80 46.98
N PHE A 554 -14.42 2.25 45.92
CA PHE A 554 -14.40 3.64 45.48
C PHE A 554 -15.25 3.81 44.23
N THR A 555 -16.10 4.83 44.18
CA THR A 555 -16.90 5.18 43.01
C THR A 555 -16.80 6.67 42.68
N GLU A 556 -16.74 7.01 41.40
CA GLU A 556 -16.75 8.43 40.94
C GLU A 556 -15.61 9.26 41.55
N THR A 557 -14.43 8.66 41.70
CA THR A 557 -13.26 9.34 42.29
C THR A 557 -12.54 10.20 41.25
N THR A 558 -12.20 11.44 41.60
CA THR A 558 -11.37 12.32 40.79
C THR A 558 -10.03 12.58 41.48
N LEU A 559 -8.94 12.10 40.89
CA LEU A 559 -7.57 12.36 41.31
C LEU A 559 -7.02 13.54 40.50
N ASN A 560 -6.85 14.70 41.12
CA ASN A 560 -6.26 15.87 40.48
C ASN A 560 -4.74 15.91 40.62
N ASP A 561 -4.20 15.37 41.71
CA ASP A 561 -2.77 15.18 41.96
C ASP A 561 -2.57 14.17 43.11
N GLY A 562 -1.35 13.95 43.58
CA GLY A 562 -1.06 13.11 44.74
C GLY A 562 -0.99 11.63 44.40
N GLN A 563 -1.37 10.76 45.34
CA GLN A 563 -1.27 9.31 45.17
C GLN A 563 -2.60 8.65 45.52
N PHE A 564 -3.08 7.76 44.66
CA PHE A 564 -4.19 6.86 44.95
C PHE A 564 -3.69 5.42 44.81
N SER A 565 -3.79 4.61 45.86
CA SER A 565 -3.32 3.22 45.86
C SER A 565 -4.46 2.26 46.24
N LEU A 566 -4.70 1.24 45.43
CA LEU A 566 -5.62 0.15 45.73
C LEU A 566 -4.86 -1.14 46.04
N ASN A 567 -5.17 -1.78 47.15
CA ASN A 567 -4.53 -3.00 47.63
C ASN A 567 -5.57 -4.03 48.05
N ASN A 568 -5.16 -5.31 48.14
CA ASN A 568 -5.89 -6.38 48.82
C ASN A 568 -7.38 -6.46 48.42
N GLY A 569 -7.67 -6.52 47.12
CA GLY A 569 -9.06 -6.65 46.66
C GLY A 569 -9.87 -5.36 46.61
N ALA A 570 -9.28 -4.21 46.95
CA ALA A 570 -9.95 -2.92 46.79
C ALA A 570 -10.35 -2.66 45.33
N ILE A 571 -11.49 -1.99 45.13
CA ILE A 571 -12.11 -1.77 43.83
C ILE A 571 -12.34 -0.28 43.64
N ALA A 572 -11.92 0.28 42.50
CA ALA A 572 -12.34 1.61 42.07
C ALA A 572 -13.14 1.55 40.78
N LYS A 573 -14.22 2.33 40.69
CA LYS A 573 -15.08 2.46 39.51
C LYS A 573 -15.25 3.93 39.13
N ASN A 574 -15.28 4.23 37.83
CA ASN A 574 -15.46 5.60 37.32
C ASN A 574 -14.39 6.55 37.87
N THR A 575 -13.12 6.17 37.76
CA THR A 575 -12.00 6.97 38.29
C THR A 575 -11.46 7.91 37.22
N LYS A 576 -11.39 9.20 37.53
CA LYS A 576 -10.76 10.21 36.67
C LYS A 576 -9.39 10.57 37.23
N VAL A 577 -8.35 10.39 36.43
CA VAL A 577 -6.97 10.73 36.76
C VAL A 577 -6.56 11.94 35.93
N ASN A 578 -6.59 13.12 36.54
CA ASN A 578 -6.19 14.39 35.93
C ASN A 578 -4.74 14.78 36.29
N GLY A 579 -4.07 13.99 37.13
CA GLY A 579 -2.71 14.22 37.61
C GLY A 579 -2.33 13.19 38.70
N GLY A 580 -1.10 13.26 39.20
CA GLY A 580 -0.62 12.37 40.26
C GLY A 580 -0.33 10.92 39.82
N GLN A 581 -0.40 10.00 40.77
CA GLN A 581 -0.07 8.58 40.63
C GLN A 581 -1.24 7.70 41.09
N PHE A 582 -1.78 6.87 40.19
CA PHE A 582 -2.79 5.87 40.54
C PHE A 582 -2.19 4.47 40.45
N ASN A 583 -2.00 3.82 41.60
CA ASN A 583 -1.42 2.48 41.70
C ASN A 583 -2.51 1.46 42.02
N VAL A 584 -2.57 0.39 41.23
CA VAL A 584 -3.42 -0.77 41.50
C VAL A 584 -2.50 -1.94 41.75
N ASN A 585 -2.58 -2.52 42.93
CA ASN A 585 -1.69 -3.57 43.42
C ASN A 585 -2.41 -4.92 43.51
N GLU A 586 -1.80 -5.88 44.19
CA GLU A 586 -2.23 -7.28 44.22
C GLU A 586 -3.69 -7.48 44.63
N GLY A 587 -4.42 -8.17 43.76
CA GLY A 587 -5.84 -8.50 43.90
C GLY A 587 -6.80 -7.33 43.68
N ALA A 588 -6.31 -6.10 43.52
CA ALA A 588 -7.16 -4.93 43.35
C ALA A 588 -7.67 -4.76 41.91
N THR A 589 -8.80 -4.07 41.77
CA THR A 589 -9.46 -3.84 40.47
C THR A 589 -9.75 -2.36 40.23
N ALA A 590 -9.38 -1.86 39.06
CA ALA A 590 -9.83 -0.56 38.56
C ALA A 590 -10.72 -0.75 37.33
N LYS A 591 -11.91 -0.16 37.35
CA LYS A 591 -12.89 -0.23 36.28
C LYS A 591 -13.31 1.16 35.83
N ASP A 592 -13.50 1.35 34.52
CA ASP A 592 -13.95 2.61 33.94
C ASP A 592 -13.01 3.77 34.36
N THR A 593 -11.72 3.63 34.06
CA THR A 593 -10.69 4.61 34.40
C THR A 593 -10.41 5.54 33.22
N GLU A 594 -10.57 6.84 33.43
CA GLU A 594 -10.23 7.88 32.45
C GLU A 594 -8.95 8.60 32.89
N VAL A 595 -7.91 8.54 32.07
CA VAL A 595 -6.59 9.14 32.36
C VAL A 595 -6.38 10.31 31.43
N SER A 596 -6.42 11.52 31.98
CA SER A 596 -6.21 12.78 31.24
C SER A 596 -4.85 13.40 31.48
N ALA A 597 -4.13 12.97 32.53
CA ALA A 597 -2.72 13.25 32.80
C ALA A 597 -2.23 12.36 33.97
N GLY A 598 -0.95 12.49 34.35
CA GLY A 598 -0.36 11.71 35.44
C GLY A 598 0.09 10.31 35.01
N ALA A 599 0.24 9.41 35.98
CA ALA A 599 0.61 8.03 35.71
C ALA A 599 -0.29 7.03 36.44
N VAL A 600 -0.68 5.98 35.71
CA VAL A 600 -1.42 4.83 36.23
C VAL A 600 -0.52 3.60 36.15
N THR A 601 -0.36 2.88 37.25
CA THR A 601 0.51 1.71 37.34
C THR A 601 -0.26 0.50 37.87
N GLY A 602 -0.28 -0.58 37.10
CA GLY A 602 -0.74 -1.90 37.53
C GLY A 602 0.44 -2.76 37.96
N ASN A 603 0.43 -3.22 39.21
CA ASN A 603 1.42 -4.16 39.75
C ASN A 603 0.87 -5.59 39.78
N ASP A 604 1.63 -6.54 40.33
CA ASP A 604 1.31 -7.97 40.30
C ASP A 604 -0.12 -8.25 40.76
N GLY A 605 -0.88 -9.03 39.98
CA GLY A 605 -2.29 -9.37 40.26
C GLY A 605 -3.31 -8.24 40.07
N ALA A 606 -2.94 -7.05 39.58
CA ALA A 606 -3.87 -5.97 39.32
C ALA A 606 -4.74 -6.22 38.08
N LEU A 607 -6.03 -5.88 38.15
CA LEU A 607 -6.96 -5.96 37.03
C LEU A 607 -7.50 -4.58 36.64
N PHE A 608 -7.34 -4.22 35.37
CA PHE A 608 -7.98 -3.06 34.75
C PHE A 608 -9.02 -3.50 33.74
N THR A 609 -10.21 -2.92 33.80
CA THR A 609 -11.26 -3.13 32.79
C THR A 609 -11.80 -1.77 32.33
N GLU A 610 -11.94 -1.57 31.03
CA GLU A 610 -12.43 -0.31 30.45
C GLU A 610 -11.57 0.90 30.87
N THR A 611 -10.41 1.05 30.24
CA THR A 611 -9.51 2.19 30.50
C THR A 611 -9.44 3.10 29.28
N THR A 612 -9.67 4.39 29.44
CA THR A 612 -9.47 5.40 28.40
C THR A 612 -8.28 6.27 28.76
N LEU A 613 -7.18 6.12 28.02
CA LEU A 613 -5.97 6.93 28.14
C LEU A 613 -6.02 8.08 27.13
N ASN A 614 -6.31 9.29 27.59
CA ASN A 614 -6.31 10.51 26.79
C ASN A 614 -4.92 11.16 26.74
N ASP A 615 -4.17 11.15 27.85
CA ASP A 615 -2.78 11.60 27.95
C ASP A 615 -2.11 11.01 29.20
N GLY A 616 -0.79 11.21 29.37
CA GLY A 616 -0.02 10.68 30.49
C GLY A 616 0.54 9.28 30.23
N GLN A 617 0.77 8.53 31.30
CA GLN A 617 1.36 7.18 31.24
C GLN A 617 0.45 6.14 31.86
N PHE A 618 0.22 5.03 31.17
CA PHE A 618 -0.36 3.82 31.74
C PHE A 618 0.66 2.69 31.64
N SER A 619 1.00 2.03 32.74
CA SER A 619 2.01 0.97 32.77
C SER A 619 1.52 -0.27 33.51
N LEU A 620 1.68 -1.43 32.87
CA LEU A 620 1.38 -2.73 33.46
C LEU A 620 2.70 -3.45 33.74
N ASN A 621 2.88 -3.91 34.98
CA ASN A 621 4.02 -4.70 35.42
C ASN A 621 3.64 -6.17 35.55
N ASN A 622 4.62 -7.02 35.85
CA ASN A 622 4.48 -8.48 35.92
C ASN A 622 3.20 -8.90 36.66
N GLY A 623 2.34 -9.71 36.01
CA GLY A 623 1.08 -10.22 36.56
C GLY A 623 -0.13 -9.29 36.43
N ALA A 624 0.06 -8.02 36.06
CA ALA A 624 -1.04 -7.09 35.82
C ALA A 624 -1.75 -7.39 34.48
N ILE A 625 -3.07 -7.23 34.46
CA ILE A 625 -3.92 -7.46 33.29
C ILE A 625 -4.75 -6.21 33.01
N ALA A 626 -4.77 -5.77 31.76
CA ALA A 626 -5.73 -4.77 31.29
C ALA A 626 -6.62 -5.32 30.16
N GLN A 627 -7.92 -5.05 30.25
CA GLN A 627 -8.92 -5.43 29.27
C GLN A 627 -9.64 -4.18 28.75
N ASN A 628 -9.86 -4.12 27.44
CA ASN A 628 -10.59 -3.05 26.78
C ASN A 628 -9.98 -1.67 27.06
N THR A 629 -8.74 -1.47 26.61
CA THR A 629 -8.03 -0.20 26.78
C THR A 629 -8.08 0.61 25.49
N LYS A 630 -8.56 1.85 25.57
CA LYS A 630 -8.57 2.81 24.48
C LYS A 630 -7.47 3.86 24.71
N VAL A 631 -6.52 3.94 23.80
CA VAL A 631 -5.41 4.90 23.84
C VAL A 631 -5.68 6.00 22.80
N ASN A 632 -6.07 7.18 23.26
CA ASN A 632 -6.26 8.37 22.43
C ASN A 632 -4.99 9.25 22.39
N GLY A 633 -4.14 9.18 23.42
CA GLY A 633 -2.87 9.90 23.56
C GLY A 633 -2.01 9.28 24.65
N GLY A 634 -0.89 9.93 25.01
CA GLY A 634 0.03 9.42 26.03
C GLY A 634 0.78 8.13 25.64
N GLN A 635 1.27 7.40 26.65
CA GLN A 635 2.01 6.15 26.50
C GLN A 635 1.38 5.02 27.29
N PHE A 636 1.08 3.90 26.61
CA PHE A 636 0.67 2.65 27.25
C PHE A 636 1.80 1.61 27.16
N ASN A 637 2.43 1.32 28.30
CA ASN A 637 3.53 0.37 28.42
C ASN A 637 3.06 -0.95 29.05
N VAL A 638 3.27 -2.05 28.35
CA VAL A 638 3.02 -3.40 28.85
C VAL A 638 4.37 -4.07 29.07
N ASN A 639 4.80 -4.17 30.33
CA ASN A 639 6.13 -4.65 30.72
C ASN A 639 6.17 -6.19 30.84
N GLU A 640 7.36 -6.72 31.11
CA GLU A 640 7.59 -8.17 31.25
C GLU A 640 6.56 -8.83 32.19
N GLY A 641 5.94 -9.92 31.71
CA GLY A 641 4.96 -10.70 32.47
C GLY A 641 3.56 -10.10 32.59
N ALA A 642 3.31 -8.92 32.02
CA ALA A 642 1.98 -8.31 31.96
C ALA A 642 1.19 -8.72 30.71
N THR A 643 -0.14 -8.59 30.77
CA THR A 643 -1.06 -8.93 29.68
C THR A 643 -2.01 -7.78 29.35
N ALA A 644 -2.17 -7.47 28.06
CA ALA A 644 -3.18 -6.53 27.58
C ALA A 644 -4.10 -7.19 26.55
N GLU A 645 -5.41 -7.13 26.75
CA GLU A 645 -6.42 -7.67 25.83
C GLU A 645 -7.37 -6.57 25.34
N GLY A 646 -7.65 -6.54 24.04
CA GLY A 646 -8.63 -5.60 23.47
C GLY A 646 -8.15 -4.16 23.53
N VAL A 647 -6.94 -3.90 23.04
CA VAL A 647 -6.36 -2.55 23.03
C VAL A 647 -6.70 -1.85 21.71
N THR A 648 -7.24 -0.64 21.75
CA THR A 648 -7.47 0.21 20.57
C THR A 648 -6.65 1.49 20.67
N VAL A 649 -5.69 1.67 19.77
CA VAL A 649 -4.79 2.83 19.71
C VAL A 649 -5.26 3.80 18.63
N LYS A 650 -5.96 4.85 19.03
CA LYS A 650 -6.44 5.94 18.17
C LYS A 650 -5.45 7.10 18.07
N GLY A 651 -4.56 7.22 19.05
CA GLY A 651 -3.42 8.14 19.10
C GLY A 651 -2.46 7.70 20.20
N GLY A 652 -1.36 8.42 20.40
CA GLY A 652 -0.33 8.04 21.38
C GLY A 652 0.51 6.83 20.97
N GLU A 653 1.15 6.19 21.95
CA GLU A 653 2.09 5.09 21.75
C GLU A 653 1.73 3.86 22.60
N PHE A 654 1.74 2.69 21.97
CA PHE A 654 1.59 1.39 22.63
C PHE A 654 2.91 0.61 22.58
N ASN A 655 3.47 0.29 23.74
CA ASN A 655 4.75 -0.40 23.87
C ASN A 655 4.56 -1.76 24.53
N LEU A 656 4.68 -2.84 23.75
CA LEU A 656 4.67 -4.21 24.25
C LEU A 656 6.12 -4.69 24.43
N ARG A 657 6.60 -4.77 25.68
CA ARG A 657 7.98 -5.17 25.98
C ARG A 657 8.19 -6.66 25.77
N ALA A 658 9.46 -7.07 25.71
CA ALA A 658 9.82 -8.48 25.60
C ALA A 658 9.20 -9.28 26.75
N ARG A 659 8.67 -10.47 26.45
CA ARG A 659 8.01 -11.39 27.41
C ARG A 659 6.70 -10.87 28.01
N ALA A 660 6.19 -9.74 27.52
CA ALA A 660 4.82 -9.31 27.74
C ALA A 660 3.88 -9.94 26.71
N GLN A 661 2.57 -9.92 26.98
CA GLN A 661 1.55 -10.47 26.08
C GLN A 661 0.51 -9.42 25.71
N ALA A 662 0.13 -9.39 24.44
CA ALA A 662 -1.03 -8.64 23.98
C ALA A 662 -1.91 -9.48 23.04
N MET A 663 -3.21 -9.26 23.10
CA MET A 663 -4.14 -9.88 22.17
C MET A 663 -5.25 -8.95 21.70
N LYS A 664 -5.71 -9.12 20.45
CA LYS A 664 -6.74 -8.29 19.81
C LYS A 664 -6.36 -6.80 19.82
N LEU A 665 -5.16 -6.50 19.34
CA LEU A 665 -4.66 -5.13 19.22
C LEU A 665 -5.26 -4.46 17.97
N THR A 666 -5.75 -3.23 18.08
CA THR A 666 -6.22 -2.43 16.94
C THR A 666 -5.49 -1.10 16.90
N ILE A 667 -4.84 -0.77 15.79
CA ILE A 667 -4.15 0.50 15.57
C ILE A 667 -4.93 1.30 14.52
N GLU A 668 -5.48 2.46 14.87
CA GLU A 668 -6.20 3.33 13.93
C GLU A 668 -5.31 4.47 13.41
N PHE A 669 -4.58 5.17 14.29
CA PHE A 669 -3.66 6.26 13.88
C PHE A 669 -2.40 6.43 14.77
N GLY A 670 -2.26 5.67 15.86
CA GLY A 670 -1.12 5.78 16.76
C GLY A 670 0.12 4.97 16.36
N GLU A 671 1.08 4.90 17.26
CA GLU A 671 2.31 4.13 17.12
C GLU A 671 2.27 2.88 17.99
N ALA A 672 2.80 1.76 17.50
CA ALA A 672 2.94 0.53 18.28
C ALA A 672 4.33 -0.09 18.13
N GLN A 673 5.02 -0.32 19.25
CA GLN A 673 6.30 -1.03 19.31
C GLN A 673 6.10 -2.39 19.98
N ILE A 674 6.35 -3.46 19.23
CA ILE A 674 6.06 -4.84 19.65
C ILE A 674 7.36 -5.62 19.78
N ALA A 675 7.74 -5.96 21.00
CA ALA A 675 8.87 -6.81 21.33
C ALA A 675 8.47 -8.11 22.07
N GLY A 676 7.23 -8.18 22.57
CA GLY A 676 6.65 -9.34 23.25
C GLY A 676 5.83 -10.26 22.34
N THR A 677 4.92 -11.01 22.93
CA THR A 677 4.00 -11.91 22.22
C THR A 677 2.71 -11.20 21.85
N LEU A 678 2.35 -11.21 20.57
CA LEU A 678 1.15 -10.57 20.05
C LEU A 678 0.27 -11.59 19.30
N THR A 679 -0.99 -11.71 19.69
CA THR A 679 -1.97 -12.54 18.99
C THR A 679 -3.12 -11.69 18.47
N ASP A 680 -3.37 -11.75 17.17
CA ASP A 680 -4.40 -10.96 16.47
C ASP A 680 -4.19 -9.44 16.56
N VAL A 681 -3.90 -8.83 15.41
CA VAL A 681 -3.74 -7.38 15.27
C VAL A 681 -4.43 -6.86 14.03
N THR A 682 -5.14 -5.74 14.17
CA THR A 682 -5.79 -5.00 13.09
C THR A 682 -5.15 -3.63 12.93
N LEU A 683 -4.63 -3.34 11.73
CA LEU A 683 -3.98 -2.07 11.39
C LEU A 683 -4.89 -1.29 10.44
N ARG A 684 -5.47 -0.19 10.93
CA ARG A 684 -6.35 0.77 10.23
C ARG A 684 -5.72 2.15 9.99
N GLY A 685 -4.41 2.23 10.14
CA GLY A 685 -3.56 3.40 9.97
C GLY A 685 -2.41 3.34 10.98
N GLY A 686 -1.67 4.43 11.12
CA GLY A 686 -0.51 4.51 12.02
C GLY A 686 0.65 3.60 11.59
N ASN A 687 1.66 3.52 12.47
CA ASN A 687 2.83 2.66 12.25
C ASN A 687 2.89 1.60 13.35
N THR A 688 3.17 0.37 12.94
CA THR A 688 3.48 -0.72 13.87
C THR A 688 4.85 -1.28 13.55
N THR A 689 5.65 -1.51 14.58
CA THR A 689 7.00 -2.07 14.47
C THR A 689 7.07 -3.37 15.25
N LEU A 690 7.40 -4.46 14.56
CA LEU A 690 7.76 -5.74 15.17
C LEU A 690 9.27 -5.79 15.33
N ALA A 691 9.75 -5.77 16.57
CA ALA A 691 11.15 -5.89 16.91
C ALA A 691 11.65 -7.33 16.72
N SER A 692 12.97 -7.52 16.75
CA SER A 692 13.64 -8.81 16.58
C SER A 692 13.27 -9.89 17.60
N THR A 693 12.66 -9.51 18.73
CA THR A 693 12.19 -10.45 19.77
C THR A 693 10.69 -10.73 19.72
N ALA A 694 9.95 -10.08 18.81
CA ALA A 694 8.50 -10.23 18.71
C ALA A 694 8.12 -11.66 18.33
N ASP A 695 7.08 -12.19 18.98
CA ASP A 695 6.46 -13.47 18.64
C ASP A 695 4.99 -13.21 18.29
N VAL A 696 4.64 -13.36 17.01
CA VAL A 696 3.34 -12.96 16.48
C VAL A 696 2.61 -14.16 15.89
N ALA A 697 1.37 -14.34 16.34
CA ALA A 697 0.48 -15.43 15.91
C ALA A 697 -0.94 -14.91 15.61
N GLY A 698 -1.79 -15.79 15.08
CA GLY A 698 -3.17 -15.44 14.74
C GLY A 698 -3.24 -14.64 13.44
N THR A 699 -4.03 -13.58 13.40
CA THR A 699 -4.25 -12.77 12.20
C THR A 699 -3.63 -11.38 12.30
N ILE A 700 -2.84 -11.00 11.31
CA ILE A 700 -2.43 -9.61 11.06
C ILE A 700 -3.31 -9.07 9.94
N HIS A 701 -4.28 -8.23 10.26
CA HIS A 701 -5.19 -7.62 9.28
C HIS A 701 -4.82 -6.16 9.02
N SER A 702 -4.21 -5.89 7.87
CA SER A 702 -3.75 -4.55 7.47
C SER A 702 -4.59 -4.00 6.34
N ILE A 703 -5.27 -2.87 6.56
CA ILE A 703 -6.01 -2.16 5.50
C ILE A 703 -5.15 -1.10 4.79
N SER A 704 -5.68 -0.48 3.74
CA SER A 704 -4.99 0.60 3.02
C SER A 704 -4.66 1.78 3.95
N GLY A 705 -3.46 2.35 3.80
CA GLY A 705 -2.94 3.43 4.64
C GLY A 705 -2.14 2.97 5.87
N SER A 706 -2.20 1.69 6.22
CA SER A 706 -1.46 1.11 7.35
C SER A 706 -0.02 0.76 6.97
N ALA A 707 0.92 0.95 7.90
CA ALA A 707 2.32 0.58 7.73
C ALA A 707 2.80 -0.36 8.85
N LEU A 708 3.36 -1.50 8.45
CA LEU A 708 4.00 -2.48 9.33
C LEU A 708 5.48 -2.59 9.01
N LYS A 709 6.34 -2.37 10.00
CA LYS A 709 7.77 -2.62 9.91
C LYS A 709 8.08 -3.92 10.62
N VAL A 710 8.80 -4.82 9.96
CA VAL A 710 9.20 -6.11 10.53
C VAL A 710 10.71 -6.19 10.50
N TYR A 711 11.31 -6.26 11.69
CA TYR A 711 12.75 -6.42 11.83
C TYR A 711 13.15 -7.88 11.80
N GLN A 712 14.34 -8.13 11.26
CA GLN A 712 14.97 -9.45 11.23
C GLN A 712 14.96 -10.09 12.61
N GLY A 713 14.54 -11.36 12.68
CA GLY A 713 14.43 -12.10 13.93
C GLY A 713 13.04 -12.13 14.55
N ALA A 714 12.11 -11.26 14.12
CA ALA A 714 10.70 -11.36 14.51
C ALA A 714 10.10 -12.70 14.03
N HIS A 715 9.39 -13.39 14.91
CA HIS A 715 8.74 -14.67 14.63
C HIS A 715 7.30 -14.45 14.20
N THR A 716 7.02 -14.65 12.92
CA THR A 716 5.68 -14.46 12.33
C THR A 716 5.17 -15.73 11.63
N ALA A 717 5.86 -16.87 11.79
CA ALA A 717 5.53 -18.15 11.16
C ALA A 717 4.13 -18.70 11.52
N GLN A 718 3.54 -18.26 12.63
CA GLN A 718 2.18 -18.65 13.06
C GLN A 718 1.13 -17.58 12.73
N ALA A 719 1.52 -16.50 12.04
CA ALA A 719 0.64 -15.41 11.68
C ALA A 719 0.11 -15.54 10.24
N ASP A 720 -1.19 -15.35 10.07
CA ASP A 720 -1.84 -15.10 8.79
C ASP A 720 -1.85 -13.60 8.50
N LEU A 721 -1.25 -13.19 7.40
CA LEU A 721 -1.17 -11.80 6.96
C LEU A 721 -2.24 -11.50 5.91
N ASN A 722 -3.26 -10.73 6.28
CA ASN A 722 -4.21 -10.12 5.34
C ASN A 722 -3.73 -8.69 5.03
N LEU A 723 -3.34 -8.42 3.77
CA LEU A 723 -2.56 -7.23 3.42
C LEU A 723 -3.18 -6.39 2.29
N ALA A 724 -3.75 -5.24 2.66
CA ALA A 724 -4.05 -4.11 1.77
C ALA A 724 -3.12 -2.89 2.02
N GLY A 725 -2.46 -2.81 3.17
CA GLY A 725 -1.48 -1.77 3.51
C GLY A 725 -0.07 -2.05 2.98
N ARG A 726 0.94 -1.52 3.69
CA ARG A 726 2.37 -1.72 3.36
C ARG A 726 3.11 -2.44 4.49
N VAL A 727 3.84 -3.49 4.14
CA VAL A 727 4.83 -4.15 5.02
C VAL A 727 6.23 -3.81 4.52
N VAL A 728 7.13 -3.42 5.40
CA VAL A 728 8.55 -3.17 5.08
C VAL A 728 9.42 -4.05 5.98
N LEU A 729 10.30 -4.83 5.36
CA LEU A 729 11.23 -5.70 6.05
C LEU A 729 12.57 -5.01 6.23
N PHE A 730 13.20 -5.14 7.39
CA PHE A 730 14.50 -4.54 7.72
C PHE A 730 15.49 -5.58 8.23
N ALA A 731 16.70 -5.58 7.66
CA ALA A 731 17.77 -6.50 8.07
C ALA A 731 18.58 -6.02 9.30
N ASP A 732 18.57 -4.73 9.62
CA ASP A 732 19.41 -4.14 10.69
C ASP A 732 18.61 -3.96 12.00
N ASP A 733 19.18 -4.36 13.13
CA ASP A 733 18.58 -4.22 14.48
C ASP A 733 18.68 -2.79 15.01
N VAL A 734 17.98 -1.86 14.37
CA VAL A 734 17.70 -0.55 14.99
C VAL A 734 16.30 -0.60 15.57
N ALA A 735 16.12 -1.40 16.61
CA ALA A 735 14.89 -1.37 17.40
C ALA A 735 14.70 0.05 17.96
N PRO A 736 13.52 0.70 17.77
CA PRO A 736 13.16 1.87 18.56
C PRO A 736 13.08 1.49 20.04
N ALA A 737 13.29 2.49 20.91
CA ALA A 737 13.70 2.39 22.31
C ALA A 737 12.70 1.74 23.31
N ALA A 738 12.18 0.56 23.01
CA ALA A 738 11.56 -0.32 24.00
C ALA A 738 12.66 -1.12 24.75
N ALA A 739 13.36 -0.44 25.67
CA ALA A 739 14.45 -0.94 26.53
C ALA A 739 14.53 -2.47 26.67
N LEU A 740 15.56 -3.05 26.05
CA LEU A 740 15.94 -4.45 26.18
C LEU A 740 16.78 -4.63 27.46
N PRO A 741 16.37 -5.44 28.45
CA PRO A 741 17.31 -5.92 29.45
C PRO A 741 18.36 -6.81 28.79
N SER A 742 19.64 -6.63 29.17
CA SER A 742 20.87 -7.16 28.56
C SER A 742 21.01 -8.69 28.49
N ARG A 743 19.95 -9.46 28.80
CA ARG A 743 19.88 -10.93 28.67
C ARG A 743 19.01 -11.42 27.52
N ALA A 744 18.05 -10.63 27.01
CA ALA A 744 17.22 -11.01 25.85
C ALA A 744 17.99 -10.95 24.52
N VAL A 745 19.03 -10.12 24.46
CA VAL A 745 19.91 -9.94 23.28
C VAL A 745 20.64 -11.24 22.89
N ARG A 746 20.91 -12.16 23.84
CA ARG A 746 21.65 -13.41 23.56
C ARG A 746 20.83 -14.52 22.91
N ALA A 747 19.50 -14.43 22.90
CA ALA A 747 18.64 -15.37 22.16
C ALA A 747 18.34 -14.90 20.71
N ALA A 748 18.67 -13.65 20.39
CA ALA A 748 18.53 -13.06 19.06
C ALA A 748 19.70 -13.43 18.12
N ASP A 749 20.86 -13.81 18.65
CA ASP A 749 22.08 -14.06 17.86
C ASP A 749 21.93 -15.18 16.82
N ASN A 750 21.18 -16.25 17.11
CA ASN A 750 20.90 -17.33 16.14
C ASN A 750 19.73 -17.03 15.19
N ARG A 751 19.01 -15.91 15.40
CA ARG A 751 17.77 -15.57 14.68
C ARG A 751 17.99 -14.51 13.58
N LEU A 752 19.08 -13.76 13.65
CA LEU A 752 19.42 -12.70 12.70
C LEU A 752 19.76 -13.25 11.29
N SER A 753 19.89 -14.56 11.12
CA SER A 753 20.09 -15.24 9.84
C SER A 753 18.89 -16.04 9.33
N ALA A 754 17.79 -16.13 10.09
CA ALA A 754 16.59 -16.89 9.69
C ALA A 754 15.76 -16.10 8.67
N PRO A 755 15.03 -16.74 7.74
CA PRO A 755 14.13 -16.02 6.83
C PRO A 755 12.98 -15.32 7.57
N PHE A 756 12.45 -14.25 7.01
CA PHE A 756 11.13 -13.73 7.38
C PHE A 756 10.08 -14.77 7.02
N THR A 757 9.14 -15.03 7.92
CA THR A 757 8.16 -16.12 7.76
C THR A 757 6.73 -15.64 7.99
N PHE A 758 5.77 -16.08 7.20
CA PHE A 758 4.34 -15.95 7.52
C PHE A 758 3.66 -17.27 7.22
N ARG A 759 2.60 -17.62 7.95
CA ARG A 759 1.87 -18.86 7.65
C ARG A 759 1.14 -18.73 6.31
N ARG A 760 0.25 -17.77 6.21
CA ARG A 760 -0.51 -17.47 4.98
C ARG A 760 -0.44 -16.00 4.68
N VAL A 761 -0.31 -15.63 3.41
CA VAL A 761 -0.35 -14.24 2.98
C VAL A 761 -1.48 -14.08 1.97
N ASN A 762 -2.48 -13.30 2.33
CA ASN A 762 -3.60 -12.95 1.47
C ASN A 762 -3.58 -11.45 1.18
N MET A 763 -3.30 -11.07 -0.06
CA MET A 763 -3.11 -9.68 -0.46
C MET A 763 -4.36 -9.13 -1.17
N SER A 764 -4.74 -7.90 -0.85
CA SER A 764 -5.83 -7.14 -1.48
C SER A 764 -5.35 -5.78 -1.96
N GLY A 765 -4.31 -5.79 -2.81
CA GLY A 765 -3.66 -4.62 -3.38
C GLY A 765 -2.46 -4.09 -2.57
N GLY A 766 -2.15 -4.70 -1.43
CA GLY A 766 -1.07 -4.24 -0.56
C GLY A 766 0.34 -4.44 -1.13
N THR A 767 1.34 -3.90 -0.43
CA THR A 767 2.76 -3.97 -0.82
C THR A 767 3.61 -4.62 0.26
N LEU A 768 4.50 -5.52 -0.16
CA LEU A 768 5.54 -6.08 0.69
C LEU A 768 6.91 -5.65 0.15
N ASP A 769 7.66 -4.90 0.95
CA ASP A 769 8.89 -4.22 0.55
C ASP A 769 10.11 -4.86 1.22
N LEU A 770 10.94 -5.54 0.41
CA LEU A 770 12.13 -6.25 0.85
C LEU A 770 13.42 -5.49 0.48
N ARG A 771 13.33 -4.25 -0.04
CA ARG A 771 14.51 -3.52 -0.55
C ARG A 771 15.55 -3.20 0.52
N ASN A 772 15.14 -3.14 1.78
CA ASN A 772 16.04 -2.90 2.92
C ASN A 772 16.67 -4.20 3.47
N VAL A 773 16.52 -5.31 2.76
CA VAL A 773 17.06 -6.62 3.13
C VAL A 773 18.13 -7.03 2.12
N LYS A 774 19.30 -7.45 2.61
CA LYS A 774 20.44 -7.85 1.74
C LYS A 774 20.55 -9.37 1.55
N LYS A 775 20.22 -10.18 2.58
CA LYS A 775 20.46 -11.63 2.62
C LYS A 775 19.26 -12.51 3.04
N ALA A 776 18.23 -11.96 3.66
CA ALA A 776 17.15 -12.79 4.21
C ALA A 776 16.00 -12.97 3.21
N GLN A 777 15.39 -14.15 3.18
CA GLN A 777 14.25 -14.45 2.30
C GLN A 777 12.93 -14.19 3.02
N LEU A 778 11.86 -14.04 2.24
CA LEU A 778 10.50 -14.14 2.72
C LEU A 778 9.93 -15.52 2.37
N VAL A 779 9.56 -16.28 3.40
CA VAL A 779 9.00 -17.63 3.28
C VAL A 779 7.54 -17.61 3.76
N MET A 780 6.65 -18.29 3.04
CA MET A 780 5.26 -18.47 3.47
C MET A 780 4.67 -19.81 3.03
N ASP A 781 3.64 -20.31 3.73
CA ASP A 781 3.01 -21.59 3.35
C ASP A 781 2.05 -21.44 2.17
N SER A 782 1.36 -20.31 2.07
CA SER A 782 0.49 -20.00 0.94
C SER A 782 0.42 -18.51 0.64
N LEU A 783 0.17 -18.19 -0.62
CA LEU A 783 0.03 -16.83 -1.14
C LEU A 783 -1.26 -16.72 -1.96
N ALA A 784 -2.11 -15.74 -1.67
CA ALA A 784 -3.37 -15.53 -2.37
C ALA A 784 -3.65 -14.06 -2.69
N GLY A 785 -4.44 -13.81 -3.75
CA GLY A 785 -5.01 -12.50 -4.04
C GLY A 785 -4.20 -11.66 -5.03
N ASN A 786 -4.03 -10.37 -4.76
CA ASN A 786 -3.29 -9.46 -5.64
C ASN A 786 -2.45 -8.45 -4.84
N GLY A 787 -1.26 -8.11 -5.32
CA GLY A 787 -0.38 -7.20 -4.58
C GLY A 787 0.99 -6.99 -5.24
N THR A 788 1.84 -6.21 -4.58
CA THR A 788 3.18 -5.87 -5.09
C THR A 788 4.28 -6.32 -4.15
N PHE A 789 5.33 -6.96 -4.68
CA PHE A 789 6.59 -7.22 -3.99
C PHE A 789 7.66 -6.29 -4.53
N LYS A 790 8.35 -5.57 -3.64
CA LYS A 790 9.51 -4.73 -4.01
C LYS A 790 10.81 -5.43 -3.64
N LEU A 791 11.66 -5.68 -4.63
CA LEU A 791 12.92 -6.39 -4.51
C LEU A 791 14.09 -5.45 -4.82
N GLY A 792 15.10 -5.44 -3.96
CA GLY A 792 16.29 -4.60 -4.10
C GLY A 792 17.56 -5.41 -4.38
N SER A 793 18.63 -5.13 -3.64
CA SER A 793 19.97 -5.74 -3.79
C SER A 793 20.05 -7.26 -3.61
N MET A 794 18.95 -7.92 -3.26
CA MET A 794 18.87 -9.37 -2.98
C MET A 794 19.26 -10.22 -4.19
N LEU A 795 19.11 -9.71 -5.42
CA LEU A 795 19.45 -10.41 -6.65
C LEU A 795 20.97 -10.55 -6.91
N GLN A 796 21.80 -9.94 -6.06
CA GLN A 796 23.24 -9.83 -6.28
C GLN A 796 24.09 -10.77 -5.40
N GLN A 797 23.53 -11.44 -4.39
CA GLN A 797 24.35 -12.14 -3.38
C GLN A 797 23.87 -13.52 -2.92
N ASP A 798 22.65 -13.97 -3.26
CA ASP A 798 22.08 -15.22 -2.73
C ASP A 798 21.73 -16.23 -3.84
N ALA A 799 21.72 -17.54 -3.56
CA ALA A 799 21.37 -18.57 -4.53
C ALA A 799 19.86 -18.90 -4.57
N SER A 800 19.11 -18.56 -3.51
CA SER A 800 17.69 -18.89 -3.39
C SER A 800 16.76 -17.69 -3.58
N ALA A 801 15.50 -17.95 -3.94
CA ALA A 801 14.55 -16.90 -4.29
C ALA A 801 14.27 -15.96 -3.10
N PRO A 802 14.25 -14.63 -3.31
CA PRO A 802 13.82 -13.66 -2.29
C PRO A 802 12.42 -13.93 -1.74
N VAL A 803 11.51 -14.44 -2.56
CA VAL A 803 10.15 -14.82 -2.16
C VAL A 803 9.97 -16.33 -2.38
N ASN A 804 9.58 -17.06 -1.34
CA ASN A 804 9.42 -18.51 -1.38
C ASN A 804 8.08 -18.92 -0.75
N VAL A 805 7.19 -19.48 -1.57
CA VAL A 805 5.90 -20.04 -1.15
C VAL A 805 6.04 -21.56 -1.10
N THR A 806 5.99 -22.17 0.08
CA THR A 806 6.23 -23.61 0.24
C THR A 806 5.05 -24.46 -0.24
N GLY A 807 3.82 -23.92 -0.22
CA GLY A 807 2.62 -24.53 -0.76
C GLY A 807 2.09 -23.80 -2.01
N ASN A 808 0.76 -23.65 -2.11
CA ASN A 808 0.11 -23.06 -3.27
C ASN A 808 0.17 -21.53 -3.28
N ALA A 809 0.39 -20.96 -4.47
CA ALA A 809 0.26 -19.54 -4.76
C ALA A 809 -0.81 -19.32 -5.83
N ASP A 810 -1.84 -18.50 -5.55
CA ASP A 810 -2.96 -18.24 -6.45
C ASP A 810 -3.28 -16.73 -6.54
N GLY A 811 -3.38 -16.19 -7.76
CA GLY A 811 -3.71 -14.77 -7.99
C GLY A 811 -2.70 -14.01 -8.86
N ASP A 812 -2.73 -12.68 -8.80
CA ASP A 812 -1.99 -11.80 -9.71
C ASP A 812 -1.08 -10.84 -8.94
N PHE A 813 0.24 -10.99 -9.08
CA PHE A 813 1.23 -10.23 -8.32
C PHE A 813 2.19 -9.45 -9.23
N ILE A 814 2.57 -8.26 -8.77
CA ILE A 814 3.53 -7.39 -9.42
C ILE A 814 4.87 -7.49 -8.68
N LEU A 815 5.96 -7.65 -9.42
CA LEU A 815 7.32 -7.54 -8.95
C LEU A 815 7.87 -6.18 -9.40
N GLN A 816 8.25 -5.36 -8.42
CA GLN A 816 9.05 -4.15 -8.64
C GLN A 816 10.49 -4.49 -8.25
N ILE A 817 11.41 -4.43 -9.20
CA ILE A 817 12.81 -4.76 -8.97
C ILE A 817 13.62 -3.49 -9.24
N ASP A 818 14.48 -3.10 -8.29
CA ASP A 818 15.34 -1.93 -8.48
C ASP A 818 16.54 -2.28 -9.39
N GLY A 819 16.80 -1.46 -10.41
CA GLY A 819 17.96 -1.61 -11.28
C GLY A 819 19.26 -1.24 -10.57
N SER A 820 20.28 -2.11 -10.64
CA SER A 820 21.55 -1.94 -9.91
C SER A 820 22.75 -1.57 -10.78
N GLY A 821 22.65 -1.67 -12.10
CA GLY A 821 23.79 -1.55 -13.02
C GLY A 821 24.81 -2.70 -12.92
N ILE A 822 24.56 -3.70 -12.07
CA ILE A 822 25.39 -4.89 -11.87
C ILE A 822 24.62 -6.10 -12.40
N ASP A 823 25.30 -7.01 -13.09
CA ASP A 823 24.69 -8.26 -13.57
C ASP A 823 24.20 -9.08 -12.36
N PRO A 824 22.92 -9.50 -12.34
CA PRO A 824 22.38 -10.27 -11.23
C PRO A 824 23.04 -11.66 -11.18
N THR A 825 23.44 -12.10 -9.99
CA THR A 825 23.97 -13.45 -9.76
C THR A 825 22.85 -14.45 -9.51
N ASN A 826 21.74 -13.98 -8.93
CA ASN A 826 20.51 -14.74 -8.76
C ASN A 826 19.47 -14.31 -9.78
N LEU A 827 19.02 -15.27 -10.58
CA LEU A 827 17.93 -15.06 -11.52
C LEU A 827 16.59 -15.58 -10.99
N ASN A 828 16.59 -16.38 -9.93
CA ASN A 828 15.36 -16.88 -9.32
C ASN A 828 14.78 -15.82 -8.38
N VAL A 829 13.58 -15.30 -8.70
CA VAL A 829 12.96 -14.23 -7.92
C VAL A 829 11.81 -14.72 -7.04
N VAL A 830 11.09 -15.76 -7.49
CA VAL A 830 10.02 -16.38 -6.72
C VAL A 830 10.07 -17.90 -6.90
N SER A 831 9.90 -18.65 -5.82
CA SER A 831 9.63 -20.09 -5.85
C SER A 831 8.24 -20.37 -5.27
N THR A 832 7.45 -21.25 -5.90
CA THR A 832 6.15 -21.70 -5.37
C THR A 832 6.05 -23.22 -5.34
N GLY A 833 5.45 -23.82 -4.33
CA GLY A 833 5.19 -25.26 -4.23
C GLY A 833 4.05 -25.77 -5.13
N GLY A 834 3.22 -24.87 -5.65
CA GLY A 834 2.12 -25.14 -6.58
C GLY A 834 1.26 -23.90 -6.84
N GLY A 835 0.15 -24.06 -7.57
CA GLY A 835 -0.86 -23.03 -7.81
C GLY A 835 -0.66 -22.19 -9.09
N ASP A 836 -1.72 -21.44 -9.42
CA ASP A 836 -1.87 -20.75 -10.70
C ASP A 836 -1.49 -19.26 -10.65
N ALA A 837 -0.75 -18.83 -9.62
CA ALA A 837 -0.30 -17.45 -9.49
C ALA A 837 0.47 -16.96 -10.73
N ARG A 838 0.14 -15.74 -11.16
CA ARG A 838 0.82 -15.00 -12.21
C ARG A 838 1.64 -13.88 -11.59
N PHE A 839 2.91 -13.81 -11.97
CA PHE A 839 3.81 -12.73 -11.58
C PHE A 839 4.15 -11.91 -12.81
N THR A 840 4.15 -10.59 -12.68
CA THR A 840 4.48 -9.64 -13.74
C THR A 840 5.47 -8.60 -13.25
N LEU A 841 6.29 -8.04 -14.13
CA LEU A 841 7.16 -6.91 -13.79
C LEU A 841 6.37 -5.60 -13.94
N THR A 842 6.60 -4.65 -13.04
CA THR A 842 5.84 -3.37 -12.97
C THR A 842 5.79 -2.65 -14.32
N ASP A 843 6.93 -2.50 -14.99
CA ASP A 843 7.07 -1.74 -16.25
C ASP A 843 7.48 -2.64 -17.44
N GLY A 844 7.22 -3.95 -17.33
CA GLY A 844 7.63 -4.93 -18.34
C GLY A 844 9.10 -5.37 -18.22
N PRO A 845 9.77 -5.69 -19.34
CA PRO A 845 11.16 -6.18 -19.30
C PRO A 845 12.09 -5.19 -18.57
N ILE A 846 12.91 -5.69 -17.66
CA ILE A 846 13.76 -4.86 -16.81
C ILE A 846 15.24 -4.94 -17.23
N GLY A 847 15.93 -3.81 -17.28
CA GLY A 847 17.37 -3.76 -17.49
C GLY A 847 18.14 -4.04 -16.20
N LEU A 848 18.93 -5.12 -16.16
CA LEU A 848 19.83 -5.43 -15.05
C LEU A 848 21.24 -5.62 -15.60
N GLY A 849 22.19 -4.83 -15.12
CA GLY A 849 23.55 -4.79 -15.68
C GLY A 849 23.58 -4.53 -17.19
N ASN A 850 24.14 -5.47 -17.97
CA ASN A 850 24.32 -5.30 -19.42
C ASN A 850 23.13 -5.77 -20.28
N ARG A 851 22.17 -6.50 -19.71
CA ARG A 851 21.08 -7.17 -20.45
C ARG A 851 19.71 -6.75 -19.97
N VAL A 852 18.72 -6.90 -20.85
CA VAL A 852 17.30 -6.80 -20.50
C VAL A 852 16.78 -8.18 -20.14
N TYR A 853 15.99 -8.28 -19.07
CA TYR A 853 15.47 -9.53 -18.54
C TYR A 853 13.93 -9.55 -18.60
N ASN A 854 13.39 -10.71 -18.96
CA ASN A 854 11.97 -11.02 -18.89
C ASN A 854 11.69 -12.01 -17.77
N LEU A 855 10.45 -12.02 -17.29
CA LEU A 855 10.00 -12.96 -16.28
C LEU A 855 9.44 -14.22 -16.96
N VAL A 856 9.94 -15.38 -16.56
CA VAL A 856 9.44 -16.68 -17.03
C VAL A 856 9.10 -17.56 -15.83
N LYS A 857 7.87 -18.10 -15.81
CA LYS A 857 7.45 -19.13 -14.85
C LYS A 857 7.63 -20.50 -15.51
N ASP A 858 8.32 -21.42 -14.85
CA ASP A 858 8.44 -22.80 -15.31
C ASP A 858 7.31 -23.70 -14.75
N ALA A 859 7.25 -24.95 -15.23
CA ALA A 859 6.25 -25.92 -14.79
C ALA A 859 6.38 -26.34 -13.31
N SER A 860 7.52 -26.06 -12.67
CA SER A 860 7.74 -26.32 -11.24
C SER A 860 7.28 -25.17 -10.35
N GLY A 861 6.76 -24.08 -10.94
CA GLY A 861 6.33 -22.89 -10.20
C GLY A 861 7.47 -21.92 -9.89
N LYS A 862 8.68 -22.16 -10.41
CA LYS A 862 9.81 -21.25 -10.25
C LYS A 862 9.70 -20.09 -11.24
N VAL A 863 9.87 -18.88 -10.75
CA VAL A 863 9.80 -17.64 -11.52
C VAL A 863 11.21 -17.06 -11.64
N THR A 864 11.74 -17.07 -12.86
CA THR A 864 13.13 -16.73 -13.15
C THR A 864 13.21 -15.54 -14.11
N LEU A 865 14.19 -14.66 -13.88
CA LEU A 865 14.61 -13.63 -14.80
C LEU A 865 15.45 -14.25 -15.91
N VAL A 866 14.94 -14.23 -17.14
CA VAL A 866 15.63 -14.78 -18.31
C VAL A 866 16.14 -13.63 -19.16
N ALA A 867 17.45 -13.61 -19.41
CA ALA A 867 18.07 -12.58 -20.24
C ALA A 867 17.59 -12.67 -21.69
N ASN A 868 17.28 -11.52 -22.29
CA ASN A 868 17.09 -11.40 -23.72
C ASN A 868 18.47 -11.31 -24.40
N GLU A 869 18.90 -12.38 -25.06
CA GLU A 869 20.24 -12.46 -25.67
C GLU A 869 20.45 -11.50 -26.84
N SER A 870 19.36 -10.94 -27.40
CA SER A 870 19.42 -10.02 -28.54
C SER A 870 19.30 -8.56 -28.13
N THR A 871 19.06 -8.26 -26.84
CA THR A 871 18.77 -6.89 -26.38
C THR A 871 19.62 -6.53 -25.17
N VAL A 872 20.48 -5.54 -25.33
CA VAL A 872 21.30 -4.97 -24.26
C VAL A 872 20.57 -3.81 -23.57
N THR A 873 21.03 -3.42 -22.39
CA THR A 873 20.49 -2.25 -21.70
C THR A 873 20.75 -0.94 -22.48
N PRO A 874 19.87 0.08 -22.36
CA PRO A 874 20.07 1.38 -23.02
C PRO A 874 21.45 1.99 -22.77
N GLY A 875 22.00 1.82 -21.55
CA GLY A 875 23.35 2.26 -21.22
C GLY A 875 24.45 1.52 -21.98
N THR A 876 24.34 0.19 -22.08
CA THR A 876 25.29 -0.64 -22.84
C THR A 876 25.22 -0.31 -24.33
N ALA A 877 24.02 -0.21 -24.91
CA ALA A 877 23.83 0.17 -26.31
C ALA A 877 24.44 1.55 -26.62
N SER A 878 24.27 2.52 -25.73
CA SER A 878 24.74 3.89 -25.94
C SER A 878 26.27 3.98 -25.94
N ILE A 879 26.95 3.26 -25.04
CA ILE A 879 28.42 3.20 -25.03
C ILE A 879 28.94 2.47 -26.28
N LEU A 880 28.32 1.35 -26.68
CA LEU A 880 28.69 0.63 -27.91
C LEU A 880 28.49 1.47 -29.18
N ALA A 881 27.43 2.29 -29.24
CA ALA A 881 27.20 3.21 -30.35
C ALA A 881 28.34 4.24 -30.47
N VAL A 882 28.68 4.92 -29.36
CA VAL A 882 29.71 5.95 -29.38
C VAL A 882 31.10 5.36 -29.68
N ALA A 883 31.43 4.20 -29.14
CA ALA A 883 32.70 3.52 -29.43
C ALA A 883 32.90 3.24 -30.93
N ASN A 884 31.81 2.98 -31.67
CA ASN A 884 31.84 2.69 -33.10
C ASN A 884 31.83 3.93 -34.02
N THR A 885 31.76 5.14 -33.46
CA THR A 885 31.73 6.38 -34.28
C THR A 885 33.11 6.78 -34.80
N THR A 886 34.17 6.45 -34.04
CA THR A 886 35.53 6.88 -34.37
C THR A 886 36.08 6.31 -35.69
N PRO A 887 35.91 5.01 -36.02
CA PRO A 887 36.32 4.51 -37.33
C PRO A 887 35.61 5.21 -38.49
N VAL A 888 34.33 5.58 -38.31
CA VAL A 888 33.55 6.32 -39.33
C VAL A 888 34.11 7.72 -39.53
N ILE A 889 34.41 8.44 -38.44
CA ILE A 889 35.06 9.76 -38.50
C ILE A 889 36.43 9.64 -39.18
N PHE A 890 37.23 8.66 -38.79
CA PHE A 890 38.57 8.45 -39.33
C PHE A 890 38.54 8.25 -40.85
N ASN A 891 37.66 7.37 -41.34
CA ASN A 891 37.53 7.06 -42.77
C ASN A 891 36.95 8.24 -43.56
N ALA A 892 35.97 8.95 -43.00
CA ALA A 892 35.42 10.15 -43.64
C ALA A 892 36.49 11.23 -43.82
N GLU A 893 37.30 11.48 -42.80
CA GLU A 893 38.44 12.40 -42.90
C GLU A 893 39.50 11.90 -43.89
N LEU A 894 39.82 10.61 -43.90
CA LEU A 894 40.76 10.02 -44.85
C LEU A 894 40.29 10.21 -46.30
N SER A 895 38.98 10.07 -46.55
CA SER A 895 38.40 10.26 -47.88
C SER A 895 38.64 11.66 -48.46
N SER A 896 38.73 12.70 -47.60
CA SER A 896 39.06 14.06 -48.06
C SER A 896 40.46 14.17 -48.66
N VAL A 897 41.41 13.41 -48.12
CA VAL A 897 42.78 13.34 -48.63
C VAL A 897 42.82 12.47 -49.88
N GLN A 898 42.11 11.34 -49.88
CA GLN A 898 42.03 10.47 -51.06
C GLN A 898 41.41 11.18 -52.27
N GLN A 899 40.40 12.03 -52.08
CA GLN A 899 39.83 12.85 -53.16
C GLN A 899 40.87 13.79 -53.80
N ARG A 900 41.78 14.38 -53.01
CA ARG A 900 42.91 15.15 -53.55
C ARG A 900 43.83 14.26 -54.40
N LEU A 901 44.14 13.06 -53.91
CA LEU A 901 45.05 12.12 -54.58
C LEU A 901 44.43 11.45 -55.81
N ASP A 902 43.10 11.31 -55.87
CA ASP A 902 42.39 10.66 -56.96
C ASP A 902 42.01 11.63 -58.10
N LYS A 903 42.16 12.95 -57.90
CA LYS A 903 41.80 13.96 -58.90
C LYS A 903 42.67 13.81 -60.15
N GLN A 904 42.06 13.50 -61.29
CA GLN A 904 42.76 13.44 -62.58
C GLN A 904 42.60 14.80 -63.31
N SER A 905 43.50 15.75 -63.05
CA SER A 905 43.54 17.06 -63.72
C SER A 905 44.98 17.49 -63.98
N THR A 906 45.21 18.43 -64.91
CA THR A 906 46.54 19.04 -65.11
C THR A 906 47.07 19.71 -63.82
N GLU A 907 46.17 20.17 -62.94
CA GLU A 907 46.48 20.73 -61.61
C GLU A 907 46.79 19.68 -60.53
N ALA A 908 46.52 18.39 -60.79
CA ALA A 908 46.72 17.33 -59.80
C ALA A 908 48.19 16.88 -59.67
N ASN A 909 49.04 17.36 -60.58
CA ASN A 909 50.47 17.05 -60.63
C ASN A 909 51.35 18.29 -60.39
N GLU A 910 50.77 19.36 -59.86
CA GLU A 910 51.46 20.59 -59.49
C GLU A 910 51.50 20.74 -57.96
N SER A 911 52.59 21.32 -57.47
CA SER A 911 52.74 21.64 -56.04
C SER A 911 51.70 22.67 -55.64
N GLY A 912 51.05 22.49 -54.50
CA GLY A 912 50.00 23.42 -54.10
C GLY A 912 49.51 23.24 -52.67
N ILE A 913 48.67 24.19 -52.27
CA ILE A 913 47.87 24.13 -51.04
C ILE A 913 46.44 23.82 -51.46
N TRP A 914 45.79 22.93 -50.73
CA TRP A 914 44.41 22.54 -50.96
C TRP A 914 43.64 22.52 -49.64
N GLY A 915 42.32 22.64 -49.75
CA GLY A 915 41.41 22.57 -48.63
C GLY A 915 40.13 21.85 -49.04
N THR A 916 39.62 21.03 -48.14
CA THR A 916 38.38 20.27 -48.34
C THR A 916 37.47 20.51 -47.14
N TYR A 917 36.21 20.85 -47.42
CA TYR A 917 35.14 20.86 -46.43
C TYR A 917 34.39 19.54 -46.47
N LEU A 918 34.15 18.94 -45.30
CA LEU A 918 33.45 17.68 -45.11
C LEU A 918 32.12 17.94 -44.41
N HIS A 919 31.03 17.46 -45.01
CA HIS A 919 29.72 17.37 -44.38
C HIS A 919 29.10 16.02 -44.73
N ASN A 920 29.04 15.13 -43.75
CA ASN A 920 28.58 13.76 -43.96
C ASN A 920 27.50 13.41 -42.93
N ASN A 921 26.47 12.73 -43.41
CA ASN A 921 25.44 12.13 -42.56
C ASN A 921 25.54 10.61 -42.70
N PHE A 922 25.76 9.92 -41.59
CA PHE A 922 25.82 8.47 -41.53
C PHE A 922 24.66 7.94 -40.69
N ALA A 923 23.98 6.93 -41.21
CA ALA A 923 23.04 6.12 -40.45
C ALA A 923 23.65 4.72 -40.30
N VAL A 924 24.13 4.40 -39.11
CA VAL A 924 24.76 3.11 -38.83
C VAL A 924 23.74 2.20 -38.15
N LYS A 925 23.44 1.08 -38.80
CA LYS A 925 22.56 0.03 -38.26
C LYS A 925 23.40 -1.15 -37.81
N GLY A 926 23.31 -1.48 -36.52
CA GLY A 926 24.09 -2.52 -35.87
C GLY A 926 23.20 -3.51 -35.11
N ARG A 927 23.76 -4.66 -34.74
CA ARG A 927 23.04 -5.69 -33.96
C ARG A 927 22.75 -5.27 -32.52
N ALA A 928 23.64 -4.47 -31.92
CA ALA A 928 23.54 -4.07 -30.51
C ALA A 928 23.15 -2.59 -30.32
N ALA A 929 23.47 -1.74 -31.29
CA ALA A 929 23.14 -0.32 -31.23
C ALA A 929 23.08 0.29 -32.64
N ASN A 930 22.14 1.20 -32.83
CA ASN A 930 22.04 2.04 -34.01
C ASN A 930 22.36 3.49 -33.61
N PHE A 931 22.95 4.24 -34.53
CA PHE A 931 23.19 5.65 -34.34
C PHE A 931 23.17 6.43 -35.65
N ASP A 932 22.70 7.65 -35.55
CA ASP A 932 22.84 8.66 -36.59
C ASP A 932 23.98 9.59 -36.20
N GLN A 933 24.80 9.92 -37.19
CA GLN A 933 25.99 10.74 -37.02
C GLN A 933 26.03 11.84 -38.08
N THR A 934 26.18 13.09 -37.63
CA THR A 934 26.42 14.24 -38.51
C THR A 934 27.82 14.76 -38.25
N LEU A 935 28.69 14.59 -39.24
CA LEU A 935 30.08 15.00 -39.22
C LEU A 935 30.26 16.29 -40.01
N ASN A 936 30.91 17.28 -39.41
CA ASN A 936 31.39 18.48 -40.09
C ASN A 936 32.89 18.62 -39.85
N GLY A 937 33.67 18.89 -40.89
CA GLY A 937 35.11 19.04 -40.73
C GLY A 937 35.77 19.80 -41.86
N ILE A 938 37.00 20.24 -41.60
CA ILE A 938 37.86 20.88 -42.58
C ILE A 938 39.19 20.15 -42.56
N THR A 939 39.68 19.82 -43.76
CA THR A 939 41.03 19.31 -43.97
C THR A 939 41.79 20.33 -44.81
N LEU A 940 42.98 20.72 -44.35
CA LEU A 940 43.90 21.59 -45.07
C LEU A 940 45.20 20.84 -45.29
N GLY A 941 45.73 20.90 -46.51
CA GLY A 941 46.95 20.21 -46.87
C GLY A 941 47.79 20.98 -47.87
N GLY A 942 49.04 20.56 -47.97
CA GLY A 942 49.96 21.06 -48.97
C GLY A 942 50.90 19.96 -49.42
N ASP A 943 51.18 19.95 -50.72
CA ASP A 943 52.08 18.98 -51.35
C ASP A 943 53.07 19.65 -52.29
N LYS A 944 54.22 18.97 -52.46
CA LYS A 944 55.19 19.27 -53.49
C LYS A 944 55.22 18.13 -54.50
N ALA A 945 54.87 18.45 -55.74
CA ALA A 945 54.98 17.55 -56.88
C ALA A 945 56.35 17.72 -57.56
N THR A 946 57.06 16.61 -57.73
CA THR A 946 58.38 16.56 -58.36
C THR A 946 58.30 15.69 -59.62
N ALA A 947 58.61 16.26 -60.77
CA ALA A 947 58.71 15.52 -62.02
C ALA A 947 59.92 14.58 -61.98
N LEU A 948 59.67 13.31 -62.29
CA LEU A 948 60.67 12.25 -62.45
C LEU A 948 60.71 11.83 -63.93
N ALA A 949 61.71 11.03 -64.32
CA ALA A 949 61.86 10.60 -65.72
C ALA A 949 60.62 9.89 -66.28
N ASP A 950 59.96 9.06 -65.46
CA ASP A 950 58.85 8.20 -65.88
C ASP A 950 57.52 8.51 -65.15
N GLY A 951 57.39 9.66 -64.48
CA GLY A 951 56.19 10.02 -63.72
C GLY A 951 56.33 11.24 -62.82
N VAL A 952 55.40 11.40 -61.89
CA VAL A 952 55.37 12.47 -60.89
C VAL A 952 55.31 11.86 -59.49
N LEU A 953 56.17 12.34 -58.59
CA LEU A 953 56.11 12.03 -57.16
C LEU A 953 55.61 13.25 -56.39
N SER A 954 54.46 13.11 -55.74
CA SER A 954 53.87 14.12 -54.86
C SER A 954 54.04 13.69 -53.40
N VAL A 955 54.64 14.55 -52.58
CA VAL A 955 54.79 14.32 -51.14
C VAL A 955 54.20 15.52 -50.41
N GLY A 956 53.31 15.25 -49.45
CA GLY A 956 52.59 16.29 -48.75
C GLY A 956 52.19 15.95 -47.32
N GLY A 957 51.74 16.98 -46.61
CA GLY A 957 51.21 16.88 -45.26
C GLY A 957 49.83 17.52 -45.20
N PHE A 958 49.06 17.16 -44.17
CA PHE A 958 47.76 17.74 -43.91
C PHE A 958 47.45 17.77 -42.41
N ALA A 959 46.52 18.64 -42.05
CA ALA A 959 45.86 18.65 -40.75
C ALA A 959 44.35 18.72 -40.96
N SER A 960 43.57 18.07 -40.09
CA SER A 960 42.12 18.16 -40.08
C SER A 960 41.58 18.47 -38.69
N ALA A 961 40.46 19.18 -38.66
CA ALA A 961 39.63 19.32 -37.48
C ALA A 961 38.19 19.01 -37.85
N SER A 962 37.54 18.16 -37.06
CA SER A 962 36.15 17.78 -37.27
C SER A 962 35.39 17.66 -35.96
N THR A 963 34.08 17.88 -36.04
CA THR A 963 33.13 17.67 -34.94
C THR A 963 31.98 16.82 -35.43
N SER A 964 31.54 15.89 -34.58
CA SER A 964 30.54 14.90 -34.93
C SER A 964 29.50 14.80 -33.84
N SER A 965 28.26 15.19 -34.14
CA SER A 965 27.12 14.98 -33.24
C SER A 965 26.49 13.62 -33.49
N ILE A 966 26.20 12.89 -32.41
CA ILE A 966 25.69 11.51 -32.42
C ILE A 966 24.36 11.46 -31.69
N LYS A 967 23.38 10.80 -32.29
CA LYS A 967 22.08 10.49 -31.69
C LYS A 967 21.83 8.99 -31.76
N THR A 968 21.53 8.37 -30.63
CA THR A 968 21.19 6.93 -30.58
C THR A 968 19.67 6.74 -30.50
N ASP A 969 19.21 5.51 -30.81
CA ASP A 969 17.79 5.13 -30.72
C ASP A 969 17.24 5.18 -29.28
N TYR A 970 18.10 5.26 -28.25
CA TYR A 970 17.75 5.25 -26.82
C TYR A 970 17.76 6.64 -26.17
N GLN A 971 17.42 7.69 -26.94
CA GLN A 971 17.42 9.10 -26.51
C GLN A 971 18.76 9.64 -25.98
N SER A 972 19.82 8.84 -26.06
CA SER A 972 21.17 9.24 -25.65
C SER A 972 21.85 10.04 -26.75
N LYS A 973 22.73 10.95 -26.34
CA LYS A 973 23.40 11.90 -27.24
C LYS A 973 24.87 11.94 -26.92
N GLY A 974 25.70 12.19 -27.94
CA GLY A 974 27.13 12.36 -27.76
C GLY A 974 27.73 13.28 -28.81
N ASN A 975 28.89 13.83 -28.50
CA ASN A 975 29.69 14.60 -29.44
C ASN A 975 31.11 14.03 -29.46
N VAL A 976 31.70 13.98 -30.66
CA VAL A 976 33.09 13.57 -30.84
C VAL A 976 33.82 14.63 -31.64
N ASP A 977 34.81 15.24 -31.02
CA ASP A 977 35.72 16.15 -31.69
C ASP A 977 37.00 15.40 -32.09
N SER A 978 37.44 15.58 -33.32
CA SER A 978 38.68 15.01 -33.83
C SER A 978 39.64 16.07 -34.33
N HIS A 979 40.90 15.94 -33.91
CA HIS A 979 42.01 16.67 -34.48
C HIS A 979 43.00 15.67 -35.06
N SER A 980 43.34 15.83 -36.33
CA SER A 980 44.24 14.93 -37.02
C SER A 980 45.36 15.66 -37.74
N PHE A 981 46.45 14.94 -37.93
CA PHE A 981 47.52 15.33 -38.83
C PHE A 981 48.05 14.10 -39.54
N GLY A 982 48.56 14.27 -40.74
CA GLY A 982 49.08 13.17 -41.51
C GLY A 982 49.99 13.59 -42.64
N ALA A 983 50.57 12.58 -43.27
CA ALA A 983 51.42 12.71 -44.43
C ALA A 983 50.97 11.75 -45.51
N TYR A 984 51.21 12.11 -46.76
CA TYR A 984 50.95 11.24 -47.89
C TYR A 984 52.06 11.34 -48.93
N ALA A 985 52.18 10.27 -49.70
CA ALA A 985 53.01 10.21 -50.88
C ALA A 985 52.22 9.55 -52.02
N GLN A 986 52.33 10.10 -53.22
CA GLN A 986 51.74 9.55 -54.43
C GLN A 986 52.78 9.51 -55.54
N TYR A 987 52.88 8.35 -56.19
CA TYR A 987 53.59 8.18 -57.44
C TYR A 987 52.59 7.94 -58.56
N LEU A 988 52.61 8.78 -59.59
CA LEU A 988 51.81 8.63 -60.81
C LEU A 988 52.74 8.49 -62.01
N ALA A 989 52.77 7.32 -62.63
CA ALA A 989 53.56 7.03 -63.81
C ALA A 989 52.93 7.61 -65.08
N ASN A 990 53.76 7.98 -66.07
CA ASN A 990 53.31 8.53 -67.35
C ASN A 990 52.38 7.60 -68.14
N ASN A 991 52.44 6.29 -67.86
CA ASN A 991 51.57 5.27 -68.47
C ASN A 991 50.20 5.12 -67.77
N GLY A 992 49.91 5.99 -66.80
CA GLY A 992 48.66 6.04 -66.03
C GLY A 992 48.63 5.17 -64.76
N GLY A 993 49.66 4.36 -64.48
CA GLY A 993 49.73 3.61 -63.22
C GLY A 993 49.98 4.51 -62.01
N TYR A 994 49.33 4.26 -60.88
CA TYR A 994 49.55 5.04 -59.65
C TYR A 994 49.59 4.19 -58.40
N VAL A 995 50.33 4.69 -57.40
CA VAL A 995 50.30 4.22 -56.01
C VAL A 995 50.28 5.45 -55.10
N ASN A 996 49.34 5.51 -54.18
CA ASN A 996 49.34 6.49 -53.10
C ASN A 996 49.32 5.80 -51.74
N GLY A 997 49.95 6.46 -50.77
CA GLY A 997 50.04 6.02 -49.39
C GLY A 997 49.78 7.20 -48.47
N VAL A 998 48.99 6.99 -47.42
CA VAL A 998 48.63 7.98 -46.41
C VAL A 998 48.90 7.40 -45.03
N VAL A 999 49.54 8.17 -44.16
CA VAL A 999 49.65 7.90 -42.72
C VAL A 999 48.99 9.05 -41.98
N LYS A 1000 48.12 8.73 -41.03
CA LYS A 1000 47.30 9.72 -40.33
C LYS A 1000 47.21 9.38 -38.85
N ALA A 1001 47.42 10.37 -37.99
CA ALA A 1001 47.22 10.27 -36.55
C ALA A 1001 46.08 11.20 -36.13
N ASN A 1002 45.20 10.71 -35.25
CA ASN A 1002 44.03 11.41 -34.73
C ASN A 1002 44.06 11.44 -33.20
N LYS A 1003 43.59 12.55 -32.62
CA LYS A 1003 43.15 12.63 -31.24
C LYS A 1003 41.64 12.85 -31.22
N PHE A 1004 40.92 11.97 -30.53
CA PHE A 1004 39.48 12.02 -30.36
C PHE A 1004 39.14 12.38 -28.92
N ASN A 1005 38.28 13.37 -28.75
CA ASN A 1005 37.66 13.70 -27.47
C ASN A 1005 36.17 13.35 -27.60
N GLN A 1006 35.66 12.50 -26.71
CA GLN A 1006 34.27 12.02 -26.75
C GLN A 1006 33.52 12.42 -25.49
N ASP A 1007 32.45 13.18 -25.66
CA ASP A 1007 31.51 13.51 -24.61
C ASP A 1007 30.21 12.72 -24.81
N ILE A 1008 29.80 11.99 -23.77
CA ILE A 1008 28.67 11.05 -23.83
C ILE A 1008 27.67 11.39 -22.73
N HIS A 1009 26.40 11.50 -23.13
CA HIS A 1009 25.26 11.62 -22.22
C HIS A 1009 24.30 10.46 -22.46
N VAL A 1010 24.20 9.58 -21.46
CA VAL A 1010 23.34 8.40 -21.46
C VAL A 1010 22.09 8.69 -20.64
N THR A 1011 20.93 8.41 -21.22
CA THR A 1011 19.63 8.49 -20.52
C THR A 1011 19.02 7.10 -20.48
N SER A 1012 18.56 6.68 -19.29
CA SER A 1012 17.82 5.45 -19.04
C SER A 1012 16.45 5.79 -18.45
N ALA A 1013 15.56 4.81 -18.32
CA ALA A 1013 14.19 4.98 -17.82
C ALA A 1013 14.12 5.74 -16.48
N ASP A 1014 15.06 5.47 -15.55
CA ASP A 1014 15.01 6.01 -14.19
C ASP A 1014 16.21 6.92 -13.82
N ASN A 1015 17.20 7.08 -14.70
CA ASN A 1015 18.44 7.79 -14.37
C ASN A 1015 19.21 8.28 -15.60
N SER A 1016 20.15 9.20 -15.39
CA SER A 1016 21.07 9.69 -16.43
C SER A 1016 22.51 9.68 -15.94
N ALA A 1017 23.44 9.47 -16.87
CA ALA A 1017 24.88 9.48 -16.61
C ALA A 1017 25.61 10.22 -17.73
N SER A 1018 26.69 10.93 -17.39
CA SER A 1018 27.57 11.58 -18.35
C SER A 1018 29.01 11.15 -18.15
N GLY A 1019 29.80 11.17 -19.22
CA GLY A 1019 31.21 10.83 -19.17
C GLY A 1019 31.98 11.44 -20.34
N ASN A 1020 33.26 11.71 -20.11
CA ASN A 1020 34.19 12.20 -21.11
C ASN A 1020 35.39 11.25 -21.20
N THR A 1021 35.83 10.92 -22.42
CA THR A 1021 37.03 10.13 -22.67
C THR A 1021 37.84 10.71 -23.82
N ASN A 1022 39.16 10.57 -23.73
CA ASN A 1022 40.09 10.99 -24.78
C ASN A 1022 40.93 9.80 -25.23
N PHE A 1023 41.08 9.61 -26.53
CA PHE A 1023 41.96 8.59 -27.06
C PHE A 1023 42.59 9.01 -28.39
N SER A 1024 43.71 8.36 -28.74
CA SER A 1024 44.44 8.61 -29.99
C SER A 1024 44.42 7.38 -30.87
N GLY A 1025 44.37 7.57 -32.19
CA GLY A 1025 44.44 6.51 -33.18
C GLY A 1025 45.42 6.86 -34.29
N MET A 1026 45.98 5.86 -34.96
CA MET A 1026 46.85 6.07 -36.12
C MET A 1026 46.56 5.03 -37.18
N GLY A 1027 46.20 5.47 -38.38
CA GLY A 1027 45.93 4.58 -39.49
C GLY A 1027 46.85 4.81 -40.68
N VAL A 1028 46.92 3.78 -41.51
CA VAL A 1028 47.67 3.77 -42.77
C VAL A 1028 46.74 3.29 -43.88
N ALA A 1029 46.78 3.98 -45.01
CA ALA A 1029 46.05 3.63 -46.21
C ALA A 1029 47.00 3.57 -47.40
N VAL A 1030 46.86 2.54 -48.24
CA VAL A 1030 47.62 2.39 -49.48
C VAL A 1030 46.64 2.04 -50.59
N LYS A 1031 46.67 2.79 -51.69
CA LYS A 1031 45.84 2.54 -52.87
C LYS A 1031 46.73 2.48 -54.11
N ALA A 1032 46.53 1.46 -54.93
CA ALA A 1032 47.24 1.29 -56.19
C ALA A 1032 46.23 1.04 -57.31
N GLY A 1033 46.46 1.63 -58.47
CA GLY A 1033 45.54 1.53 -59.60
C GLY A 1033 46.16 1.96 -60.91
N LYS A 1034 45.32 2.06 -61.95
CA LYS A 1034 45.76 2.54 -63.26
C LYS A 1034 44.66 3.33 -63.95
N HIS A 1035 44.95 4.56 -64.34
CA HIS A 1035 44.11 5.36 -65.22
C HIS A 1035 44.22 4.84 -66.66
N ILE A 1036 43.11 4.42 -67.25
CA ILE A 1036 42.99 3.98 -68.64
C ILE A 1036 42.16 5.04 -69.37
N ASN A 1037 42.82 5.86 -70.18
CA ASN A 1037 42.19 6.97 -70.91
C ASN A 1037 41.76 6.53 -72.32
N HIS A 1038 40.55 6.91 -72.73
CA HIS A 1038 40.06 6.81 -74.11
C HIS A 1038 39.32 8.11 -74.49
N ASN A 1039 39.97 8.96 -75.30
CA ASN A 1039 39.52 10.32 -75.61
C ASN A 1039 39.28 11.16 -74.34
N HIS A 1040 38.06 11.68 -74.14
CA HIS A 1040 37.66 12.47 -72.96
C HIS A 1040 37.14 11.62 -71.80
N LEU A 1041 37.12 10.29 -71.93
CA LEU A 1041 36.69 9.35 -70.90
C LEU A 1041 37.92 8.69 -70.27
N TYR A 1042 37.87 8.43 -68.97
CA TYR A 1042 38.81 7.55 -68.30
C TYR A 1042 38.11 6.54 -67.41
N VAL A 1043 38.75 5.39 -67.22
CA VAL A 1043 38.38 4.38 -66.23
C VAL A 1043 39.60 4.10 -65.36
N SER A 1044 39.42 4.05 -64.03
CA SER A 1044 40.51 3.81 -63.08
C SER A 1044 40.21 2.62 -62.16
N PRO A 1045 40.46 1.37 -62.59
CA PRO A 1045 40.48 0.25 -61.66
C PRO A 1045 41.55 0.44 -60.58
N TYR A 1046 41.22 0.09 -59.33
CA TYR A 1046 42.14 0.17 -58.20
C TYR A 1046 41.91 -0.93 -57.16
N VAL A 1047 42.93 -1.14 -56.35
CA VAL A 1047 42.90 -1.92 -55.11
C VAL A 1047 43.36 -1.01 -53.98
N ALA A 1048 42.63 -0.99 -52.86
CA ALA A 1048 42.97 -0.22 -51.68
C ALA A 1048 43.02 -1.13 -50.46
N ILE A 1049 43.97 -0.85 -49.56
CA ILE A 1049 44.07 -1.45 -48.24
C ILE A 1049 44.17 -0.33 -47.23
N GLU A 1050 43.32 -0.38 -46.22
CA GLU A 1050 43.25 0.61 -45.14
C GLU A 1050 43.26 -0.13 -43.81
N ARG A 1051 44.03 0.38 -42.85
CA ARG A 1051 44.08 -0.16 -41.49
C ARG A 1051 44.13 1.00 -40.50
N LEU A 1052 43.17 1.00 -39.57
CA LEU A 1052 43.11 1.89 -38.42
C LEU A 1052 43.82 1.28 -37.21
#